data_AF-A0A5C5XSJ0-F1
#
_entry.id   AF-A0A5C5XSJ0-F1
#
_cell.length_a   1.000
_cell.length_b   1.000
_cell.length_c   1.000
_cell.angle_alpha   90.00
_cell.angle_beta   90.00
_cell.angle_gamma   90.00
#
_symmetry.space_group_name_H-M   'P 1'
#
loop_
_entity.id
_entity.type
_entity.pdbx_description
1 polymer ?
#
loop_
_entity_poly.entity_id
_entity_poly.type
_entity_poly.pdbx_seq_one_letter_code
_entity_poly.pdbx_strand_id
1 'polypeptide(L)'
;MSLKQRTNLRTQPPALPRYASRKPAGAGERRLGFEPLEDRRMLAVFAVSNLDDSGSGSLREAVALANSAAGADEIVFSGAAASGTIALTSGELQVTDALTMTGPGERELTIEGAGFSRVINFAAPDGSESSADLAISGLTLTGGVTVASNAVVDGLPETLHSGGGIRFLSSGQLTVTRSTIDSNHTLGDNAEGGGIFTVSGAVVLDDARISNNSTSGDGSSGGGVFTRHGAIQVVDSVLFENRTLGTEAFGGAIAIFDAVVEITDSFLQHNRAEDSDGGAIGMMGGDLTLMRGFVTDNYARHVGGGLLTSGVNAAIHFSVIAGNNTSGTGLGGGISATSGSFLLADSMVDDNFARNVGGLHLDSVQNPIIERTTISNNTSAGGVWGAGIRYVSPSPSDSSELFVVDTDIRGNVTQRPGGRGVGAGINATGPIRLLRTTVSDNHVLDPDGIAQGGAIAGFDVVLIDSTVSGNSTAATYANGGGIGGSNVTLINSTVSGNTMTGQQSEGGGIFASSLLLLNSTVSGNSAGGDSSTGGGIRAGSIRVISSTVTGNRSGGAGGGIHTSGSATGSELLIENSIVAGNLRNTATTAQPNDLTPGSGNRLSVRHSLIGVNTSVNLTGGAPNADGNYVGTLAEVGLIDPLLGPLADNGGPTQTHALLPGSPAIDTGAVQTAAPLYDYRLDTFADSLGAGDDLTNLGGAGEFSNGAYNMLLNQGLQTEIPAVNADNYTLELFIKFDDLHAFLFAEDYQKIIDFGADAHPLAGLYVYSSSGSVPRLRYVANPNGGFFTGGTQLAEDTWHHLVLTRDDTATNPLSLYIDGQFERDFPRLADATHMVGVFTEEGDSSATRLLTMLHSDSEPLFGLPRGGAVDRIRFFDRPLDADEIEDLYVAGPSNFVTEFDQRGPGFARVVGGRADMGAYELQVSLANPGDFNNDGKVDAADYTVWRDNKGSADETVIAGHGDNQNGVDIGDYTLWKENFGNQYAASVATSSLAIGESRPDGCSLRESLSAPATEPSHPGIETGRTSSNAATATATDEGLGNPVGPNKSASPTFSLSHATHGGEQSWTTDNPTDDGHAQASLLLLLDRQHRERSSNLDALDEVFTASVDEDRADESSGLEVMAWSEF
;
A
#
# COMPACT_ATOMS: atom_id res chain seq x y z
N MET A 1 -18.18 -15.35 55.52
CA MET A 1 -18.13 -16.64 56.25
C MET A 1 -18.17 -17.78 55.23
N SER A 2 -17.09 -18.56 55.17
CA SER A 2 -16.97 -19.95 54.65
C SER A 2 -17.33 -20.22 53.16
N LEU A 3 -16.36 -20.21 52.24
CA LEU A 3 -15.48 -21.34 51.80
C LEU A 3 -16.22 -22.38 50.90
N LYS A 4 -15.94 -22.43 49.57
CA LYS A 4 -14.97 -23.29 48.82
C LYS A 4 -15.75 -24.33 47.99
N GLN A 5 -15.41 -24.75 46.76
CA GLN A 5 -14.25 -24.57 45.88
C GLN A 5 -14.61 -25.12 44.48
N ARG A 6 -14.13 -24.45 43.41
CA ARG A 6 -13.45 -24.94 42.16
C ARG A 6 -13.98 -26.23 41.49
N THR A 7 -14.14 -26.33 40.16
CA THR A 7 -13.06 -26.24 39.15
C THR A 7 -13.61 -26.17 37.70
N ASN A 8 -13.14 -25.16 36.96
CA ASN A 8 -12.53 -25.17 35.61
C ASN A 8 -12.98 -26.22 34.57
N LEU A 9 -13.67 -25.74 33.54
CA LEU A 9 -13.62 -26.29 32.18
C LEU A 9 -12.44 -25.63 31.45
N ARG A 10 -11.37 -26.40 31.26
CA ARG A 10 -10.22 -26.07 30.41
C ARG A 10 -10.47 -26.74 29.07
N THR A 11 -10.64 -25.96 28.02
CA THR A 11 -10.58 -26.40 26.63
C THR A 11 -9.15 -26.90 26.33
N GLN A 12 -9.07 -28.13 25.81
CA GLN A 12 -7.87 -28.66 25.18
C GLN A 12 -8.08 -28.69 23.65
N PRO A 13 -7.00 -28.50 22.86
CA PRO A 13 -7.06 -28.33 21.41
C PRO A 13 -7.34 -29.66 20.68
N PRO A 14 -7.89 -29.62 19.45
CA PRO A 14 -8.28 -30.81 18.72
C PRO A 14 -7.04 -31.58 18.23
N ALA A 15 -6.93 -32.83 18.69
CA ALA A 15 -5.95 -33.79 18.24
C ALA A 15 -6.43 -34.53 16.97
N LEU A 16 -5.49 -34.71 16.03
CA LEU A 16 -5.57 -35.52 14.81
C LEU A 16 -6.32 -36.86 14.98
N PRO A 17 -7.13 -37.31 14.00
CA PRO A 17 -7.87 -38.55 14.12
C PRO A 17 -6.94 -39.77 14.01
N ARG A 18 -6.72 -40.45 15.15
CA ARG A 18 -6.12 -41.78 15.20
C ARG A 18 -7.16 -42.84 14.81
N TYR A 19 -6.78 -43.65 13.82
CA TYR A 19 -7.41 -44.93 13.48
C TYR A 19 -7.71 -45.78 14.73
N ALA A 20 -8.98 -46.03 15.01
CA ALA A 20 -9.42 -47.00 16.00
C ALA A 20 -9.93 -48.28 15.31
N SER A 21 -9.16 -49.35 15.48
CA SER A 21 -9.51 -50.71 15.08
C SER A 21 -10.79 -51.21 15.77
N ARG A 22 -11.85 -51.45 15.00
CA ARG A 22 -13.03 -52.19 15.49
C ARG A 22 -12.80 -53.71 15.39
N LYS A 23 -12.83 -54.39 16.55
CA LYS A 23 -13.05 -55.84 16.68
C LYS A 23 -14.56 -56.17 16.72
N PRO A 24 -14.97 -57.41 16.38
CA PRO A 24 -16.20 -57.68 15.63
C PRO A 24 -17.47 -57.74 16.50
N ALA A 25 -18.59 -57.38 15.85
CA ALA A 25 -19.93 -57.44 16.41
C ALA A 25 -20.36 -58.88 16.73
N GLY A 26 -20.92 -59.06 17.94
CA GLY A 26 -21.66 -60.26 18.33
C GLY A 26 -22.96 -60.36 17.56
N ALA A 27 -23.26 -61.59 17.12
CA ALA A 27 -24.36 -61.96 16.25
C ALA A 27 -25.74 -61.65 16.83
N GLY A 28 -26.52 -60.85 16.09
CA GLY A 28 -27.96 -60.70 16.24
C GLY A 28 -28.62 -60.70 14.87
N GLU A 29 -29.35 -61.78 14.58
CA GLU A 29 -30.33 -61.96 13.49
C GLU A 29 -29.93 -61.50 12.08
N ARG A 30 -29.42 -62.46 11.28
CA ARG A 30 -29.35 -62.32 9.81
C ARG A 30 -30.77 -62.29 9.22
N ARG A 31 -31.33 -61.09 9.07
CA ARG A 31 -32.22 -60.85 7.93
C ARG A 31 -31.33 -60.78 6.68
N LEU A 32 -31.70 -61.52 5.64
CA LEU A 32 -31.17 -61.28 4.30
C LEU A 32 -31.69 -59.91 3.87
N GLY A 33 -30.95 -58.85 4.21
CA GLY A 33 -31.07 -57.58 3.55
C GLY A 33 -30.49 -57.77 2.16
N PHE A 34 -31.35 -57.87 1.15
CA PHE A 34 -30.95 -57.47 -0.18
C PHE A 34 -30.70 -55.97 -0.07
N GLU A 35 -29.43 -55.55 -0.09
CA GLU A 35 -29.13 -54.23 -0.61
C GLU A 35 -29.65 -54.26 -2.06
N PRO A 36 -30.53 -53.33 -2.48
CA PRO A 36 -30.74 -53.16 -3.90
C PRO A 36 -29.36 -52.89 -4.48
N LEU A 37 -28.95 -53.73 -5.44
CA LEU A 37 -27.88 -53.33 -6.35
C LEU A 37 -28.28 -51.94 -6.83
N GLU A 38 -27.47 -50.94 -6.50
CA GLU A 38 -27.48 -49.64 -7.15
C GLU A 38 -27.80 -49.86 -8.63
N ASP A 39 -28.77 -49.08 -9.14
CA ASP A 39 -29.22 -49.17 -10.51
C ASP A 39 -28.00 -48.98 -11.43
N ARG A 40 -27.41 -50.08 -11.90
CA ARG A 40 -26.36 -50.08 -12.93
C ARG A 40 -27.02 -49.76 -14.26
N ARG A 41 -27.57 -48.55 -14.37
CA ARG A 41 -28.03 -48.01 -15.64
C ARG A 41 -26.78 -47.58 -16.39
N MET A 42 -26.49 -48.31 -17.46
CA MET A 42 -25.45 -47.96 -18.42
C MET A 42 -25.88 -46.64 -19.09
N LEU A 43 -24.98 -45.65 -19.16
CA LEU A 43 -25.19 -44.42 -19.94
C LEU A 43 -25.70 -44.80 -21.33
N ALA A 44 -26.86 -44.28 -21.74
CA ALA A 44 -27.31 -44.49 -23.11
C ALA A 44 -26.52 -43.55 -24.03
N VAL A 45 -25.96 -44.10 -25.10
CA VAL A 45 -25.19 -43.34 -26.09
C VAL A 45 -26.02 -43.19 -27.36
N PHE A 46 -26.31 -41.95 -27.74
CA PHE A 46 -27.06 -41.62 -28.95
C PHE A 46 -26.15 -40.95 -29.98
N ALA A 47 -26.17 -41.45 -31.22
CA ALA A 47 -25.30 -40.94 -32.28
C ALA A 47 -26.04 -39.96 -33.19
N VAL A 48 -25.41 -38.82 -33.46
CA VAL A 48 -25.79 -37.90 -34.54
C VAL A 48 -24.99 -38.27 -35.78
N SER A 49 -25.64 -38.40 -36.93
CA SER A 49 -25.04 -38.93 -38.16
C SER A 49 -25.13 -38.00 -39.38
N ASN A 50 -25.98 -36.96 -39.29
CA ASN A 50 -26.18 -35.95 -40.33
C ASN A 50 -26.30 -34.54 -39.72
N LEU A 51 -26.25 -33.53 -40.59
CA LEU A 51 -26.32 -32.11 -40.22
C LEU A 51 -27.76 -31.57 -40.22
N ASP A 52 -28.76 -32.44 -40.39
CA ASP A 52 -30.14 -32.01 -40.44
C ASP A 52 -30.60 -31.56 -39.03
N ASP A 53 -31.50 -30.59 -38.98
CA ASP A 53 -32.12 -30.14 -37.72
C ASP A 53 -33.04 -31.22 -37.13
N SER A 54 -33.80 -31.90 -38.00
CA SER A 54 -34.82 -32.87 -37.60
C SER A 54 -34.86 -34.08 -38.52
N GLY A 55 -35.44 -35.17 -38.03
CA GLY A 55 -35.52 -36.43 -38.74
C GLY A 55 -34.51 -37.44 -38.24
N SER A 56 -34.48 -38.61 -38.87
CA SER A 56 -33.66 -39.71 -38.37
C SER A 56 -32.16 -39.40 -38.50
N GLY A 57 -31.41 -39.64 -37.43
CA GLY A 57 -29.97 -39.38 -37.34
C GLY A 57 -29.60 -37.94 -37.03
N SER A 58 -30.57 -37.07 -36.73
CA SER A 58 -30.37 -35.65 -36.42
C SER A 58 -30.05 -35.41 -34.94
N LEU A 59 -29.48 -34.23 -34.62
CA LEU A 59 -29.21 -33.84 -33.23
C LEU A 59 -30.50 -33.77 -32.39
N ARG A 60 -31.58 -33.22 -32.96
CA ARG A 60 -32.87 -33.11 -32.27
C ARG A 60 -33.50 -34.47 -31.97
N GLU A 61 -33.34 -35.46 -32.86
CA GLU A 61 -33.76 -36.83 -32.55
C GLU A 61 -32.94 -37.42 -31.41
N ALA A 62 -31.61 -37.25 -31.43
CA ALA A 62 -30.74 -37.76 -30.36
C ALA A 62 -31.07 -37.15 -28.99
N VAL A 63 -31.33 -35.83 -28.92
CA VAL A 63 -31.78 -35.15 -27.69
C VAL A 63 -33.14 -35.66 -27.24
N ALA A 64 -34.10 -35.87 -28.15
CA ALA A 64 -35.41 -36.41 -27.80
C ALA A 64 -35.33 -37.84 -27.25
N LEU A 65 -34.41 -38.65 -27.79
CA LEU A 65 -34.14 -39.99 -27.28
C LEU A 65 -33.50 -39.95 -25.88
N ALA A 66 -32.51 -39.07 -25.66
CA ALA A 66 -31.89 -38.86 -24.35
C ALA A 66 -32.93 -38.42 -23.30
N ASN A 67 -33.75 -37.41 -23.59
CA ASN A 67 -34.83 -36.98 -22.69
C ASN A 67 -35.85 -38.09 -22.35
N SER A 68 -35.96 -39.13 -23.18
CA SER A 68 -36.86 -40.26 -22.96
C SER A 68 -36.20 -41.44 -22.23
N ALA A 69 -34.87 -41.50 -22.26
CA ALA A 69 -34.08 -42.37 -21.42
C ALA A 69 -33.95 -41.75 -20.02
N ALA A 70 -33.75 -42.58 -19.02
CA ALA A 70 -33.79 -42.14 -17.62
C ALA A 70 -32.39 -42.20 -17.01
N GLY A 71 -31.89 -41.06 -16.55
CA GLY A 71 -30.54 -40.91 -16.00
C GLY A 71 -29.60 -40.21 -16.97
N ALA A 72 -28.32 -40.17 -16.63
CA ALA A 72 -27.30 -39.53 -17.46
C ALA A 72 -27.08 -40.27 -18.78
N ASP A 73 -27.10 -39.50 -19.87
CA ASP A 73 -26.91 -39.98 -21.24
C ASP A 73 -25.77 -39.24 -21.96
N GLU A 74 -25.31 -39.81 -23.07
CA GLU A 74 -24.27 -39.23 -23.92
C GLU A 74 -24.74 -39.09 -25.37
N ILE A 75 -24.47 -37.94 -25.98
CA ILE A 75 -24.60 -37.71 -27.41
C ILE A 75 -23.21 -37.60 -28.02
N VAL A 76 -22.98 -38.40 -29.07
CA VAL A 76 -21.74 -38.40 -29.85
C VAL A 76 -22.01 -38.09 -31.31
N PHE A 77 -21.08 -37.39 -31.95
CA PHE A 77 -21.22 -36.97 -33.34
C PHE A 77 -20.37 -37.84 -34.27
N SER A 78 -20.95 -38.26 -35.39
CA SER A 78 -20.33 -39.21 -36.32
C SER A 78 -20.78 -38.97 -37.76
N GLY A 79 -20.12 -39.62 -38.72
CA GLY A 79 -20.51 -39.54 -40.13
C GLY A 79 -20.43 -38.12 -40.67
N ALA A 80 -21.50 -37.64 -41.31
CA ALA A 80 -21.56 -36.28 -41.83
C ALA A 80 -21.65 -35.22 -40.72
N ALA A 81 -22.08 -35.61 -39.51
CA ALA A 81 -22.10 -34.73 -38.34
C ALA A 81 -20.76 -34.64 -37.62
N ALA A 82 -19.68 -35.24 -38.15
CA ALA A 82 -18.34 -35.10 -37.58
C ALA A 82 -17.65 -33.78 -37.98
N SER A 83 -18.23 -32.99 -38.89
CA SER A 83 -17.76 -31.66 -39.26
C SER A 83 -18.87 -30.89 -40.00
N GLY A 84 -18.97 -29.57 -39.82
CA GLY A 84 -19.93 -28.70 -40.48
C GLY A 84 -20.82 -27.91 -39.52
N THR A 85 -21.98 -27.47 -40.00
CA THR A 85 -22.94 -26.68 -39.22
C THR A 85 -24.29 -27.39 -39.15
N ILE A 86 -24.79 -27.60 -37.93
CA ILE A 86 -26.18 -28.02 -37.66
C ILE A 86 -26.99 -26.76 -37.38
N ALA A 87 -27.75 -26.30 -38.37
CA ALA A 87 -28.59 -25.11 -38.25
C ALA A 87 -29.95 -25.46 -37.63
N LEU A 88 -30.28 -24.84 -36.49
CA LEU A 88 -31.53 -25.06 -35.75
C LEU A 88 -32.66 -24.21 -36.36
N THR A 89 -33.38 -24.78 -37.33
CA THR A 89 -34.48 -24.12 -38.04
C THR A 89 -35.85 -24.28 -37.38
N SER A 90 -35.98 -25.21 -36.44
CA SER A 90 -37.23 -25.57 -35.76
C SER A 90 -37.27 -25.15 -34.28
N GLY A 91 -36.40 -24.21 -33.91
CA GLY A 91 -36.30 -23.62 -32.57
C GLY A 91 -35.18 -24.23 -31.72
N GLU A 92 -35.16 -23.88 -30.43
CA GLU A 92 -34.12 -24.29 -29.49
C GLU A 92 -34.11 -25.81 -29.23
N LEU A 93 -32.97 -26.33 -28.76
CA LEU A 93 -32.85 -27.72 -28.28
C LEU A 93 -33.31 -27.79 -26.82
N GLN A 94 -34.39 -28.54 -26.57
CA GLN A 94 -34.91 -28.78 -25.23
C GLN A 94 -34.21 -29.99 -24.60
N VAL A 95 -33.46 -29.77 -23.53
CA VAL A 95 -32.80 -30.83 -22.75
C VAL A 95 -33.44 -30.91 -21.37
N THR A 96 -33.88 -32.09 -20.95
CA THR A 96 -34.68 -32.25 -19.71
C THR A 96 -34.11 -33.23 -18.68
N ASP A 97 -33.06 -33.96 -19.02
CA ASP A 97 -32.34 -34.87 -18.11
C ASP A 97 -30.82 -34.69 -18.28
N ALA A 98 -30.04 -35.34 -17.40
CA ALA A 98 -28.58 -35.22 -17.38
C ALA A 98 -27.97 -35.66 -18.73
N LEU A 99 -27.15 -34.80 -19.31
CA LEU A 99 -26.68 -35.00 -20.68
C LEU A 99 -25.22 -34.59 -20.85
N THR A 100 -24.44 -35.45 -21.49
CA THR A 100 -23.11 -35.14 -22.02
C THR A 100 -23.17 -35.07 -23.54
N MET A 101 -22.64 -34.00 -24.14
CA MET A 101 -22.48 -33.87 -25.60
C MET A 101 -20.99 -33.83 -25.96
N THR A 102 -20.50 -34.87 -26.63
CA THR A 102 -19.10 -35.03 -27.00
C THR A 102 -18.92 -34.81 -28.50
N GLY A 103 -18.51 -33.59 -28.86
CA GLY A 103 -18.22 -33.14 -30.21
C GLY A 103 -16.85 -33.57 -30.75
N PRO A 104 -16.65 -33.44 -32.07
CA PRO A 104 -15.40 -33.82 -32.74
C PRO A 104 -14.26 -32.79 -32.54
N GLY A 105 -14.57 -31.60 -32.05
CA GLY A 105 -13.64 -30.48 -31.86
C GLY A 105 -14.34 -29.14 -32.16
N GLU A 106 -14.05 -28.10 -31.37
CA GLU A 106 -14.76 -26.81 -31.48
C GLU A 106 -14.65 -26.15 -32.88
N ARG A 107 -13.55 -26.38 -33.60
CA ARG A 107 -13.34 -25.88 -34.98
C ARG A 107 -14.02 -26.73 -36.05
N GLU A 108 -14.50 -27.91 -35.68
CA GLU A 108 -15.02 -28.89 -36.63
C GLU A 108 -16.55 -28.83 -36.72
N LEU A 109 -17.25 -28.71 -35.58
CA LEU A 109 -18.71 -28.76 -35.56
C LEU A 109 -19.33 -27.56 -34.84
N THR A 110 -20.22 -26.88 -35.57
CA THR A 110 -21.02 -25.76 -35.09
C THR A 110 -22.49 -26.17 -34.95
N ILE A 111 -23.11 -25.82 -33.83
CA ILE A 111 -24.56 -25.84 -33.64
C ILE A 111 -25.03 -24.38 -33.63
N GLU A 112 -25.86 -24.03 -34.60
CA GLU A 112 -26.20 -22.63 -34.89
C GLU A 112 -27.70 -22.38 -34.66
N GLY A 113 -28.04 -21.42 -33.79
CA GLY A 113 -29.42 -20.95 -33.54
C GLY A 113 -30.01 -20.09 -34.67
N ALA A 114 -29.16 -19.68 -35.63
CA ALA A 114 -29.48 -18.95 -36.85
C ALA A 114 -30.29 -17.65 -36.66
N GLY A 115 -30.18 -17.04 -35.47
CA GLY A 115 -30.88 -15.81 -35.09
C GLY A 115 -32.38 -15.98 -34.84
N PHE A 116 -32.89 -17.23 -34.82
CA PHE A 116 -34.32 -17.51 -34.68
C PHE A 116 -34.75 -17.85 -33.25
N SER A 117 -33.84 -18.44 -32.47
CA SER A 117 -34.08 -18.84 -31.08
C SER A 117 -32.77 -18.93 -30.33
N ARG A 118 -32.85 -19.23 -29.03
CA ARG A 118 -31.74 -19.78 -28.25
C ARG A 118 -31.21 -21.07 -28.87
N VAL A 119 -29.96 -21.44 -28.56
CA VAL A 119 -29.38 -22.72 -28.99
C VAL A 119 -29.86 -23.88 -28.08
N ILE A 120 -29.58 -23.83 -26.77
CA ILE A 120 -29.95 -24.87 -25.79
C ILE A 120 -30.78 -24.29 -24.65
N ASN A 121 -31.94 -24.89 -24.37
CA ASN A 121 -32.70 -24.67 -23.15
C ASN A 121 -32.68 -25.95 -22.29
N PHE A 122 -32.09 -25.86 -21.12
CA PHE A 122 -32.04 -26.94 -20.13
C PHE A 122 -32.96 -26.62 -18.96
N ALA A 123 -34.01 -27.42 -18.77
CA ALA A 123 -34.99 -27.25 -17.69
C ALA A 123 -35.69 -28.59 -17.42
N ALA A 124 -36.36 -28.72 -16.27
CA ALA A 124 -37.21 -29.88 -16.02
C ALA A 124 -38.35 -29.97 -17.07
N PRO A 125 -38.95 -31.15 -17.30
CA PRO A 125 -40.00 -31.31 -18.32
C PRO A 125 -41.23 -30.40 -18.17
N ASP A 126 -41.49 -29.91 -16.96
CA ASP A 126 -42.57 -28.95 -16.65
C ASP A 126 -42.13 -27.48 -16.75
N GLY A 127 -40.89 -27.23 -17.18
CA GLY A 127 -40.29 -25.91 -17.30
C GLY A 127 -39.69 -25.37 -15.98
N SER A 128 -39.78 -26.12 -14.89
CA SER A 128 -39.17 -25.76 -13.61
C SER A 128 -37.67 -26.05 -13.56
N GLU A 129 -37.02 -25.67 -12.46
CA GLU A 129 -35.59 -25.90 -12.25
C GLU A 129 -35.29 -27.39 -12.06
N SER A 130 -34.29 -27.88 -12.79
CA SER A 130 -33.80 -29.25 -12.69
C SER A 130 -32.76 -29.42 -11.57
N SER A 131 -32.27 -30.65 -11.39
CA SER A 131 -31.09 -30.97 -10.57
C SER A 131 -30.03 -31.76 -11.34
N ALA A 132 -30.21 -31.88 -12.65
CA ALA A 132 -29.36 -32.65 -13.55
C ALA A 132 -28.23 -31.80 -14.14
N ASP A 133 -27.14 -32.47 -14.53
CA ASP A 133 -25.94 -31.85 -15.08
C ASP A 133 -26.00 -31.77 -16.62
N LEU A 134 -25.32 -30.78 -17.19
CA LEU A 134 -25.09 -30.65 -18.62
C LEU A 134 -23.59 -30.51 -18.88
N ALA A 135 -23.01 -31.42 -19.64
CA ALA A 135 -21.62 -31.35 -20.08
C ALA A 135 -21.52 -31.21 -21.60
N ILE A 136 -20.71 -30.28 -22.06
CA ILE A 136 -20.50 -29.96 -23.49
C ILE A 136 -19.01 -29.97 -23.76
N SER A 137 -18.57 -30.73 -24.76
CA SER A 137 -17.17 -30.73 -25.18
C SER A 137 -16.97 -30.77 -26.68
N GLY A 138 -15.95 -30.08 -27.19
CA GLY A 138 -15.55 -30.12 -28.60
C GLY A 138 -16.60 -29.55 -29.57
N LEU A 139 -17.34 -28.51 -29.17
CA LEU A 139 -18.41 -27.93 -29.97
C LEU A 139 -18.34 -26.40 -30.03
N THR A 140 -18.82 -25.81 -31.12
CA THR A 140 -19.16 -24.38 -31.18
C THR A 140 -20.67 -24.19 -31.10
N LEU A 141 -21.15 -23.33 -30.19
CA LEU A 141 -22.54 -22.92 -30.04
C LEU A 141 -22.68 -21.45 -30.41
N THR A 142 -23.44 -21.14 -31.45
CA THR A 142 -23.46 -19.78 -32.00
C THR A 142 -24.81 -19.32 -32.56
N GLY A 143 -24.94 -18.01 -32.78
CA GLY A 143 -26.07 -17.40 -33.46
C GLY A 143 -27.39 -17.55 -32.71
N GLY A 144 -27.35 -17.88 -31.42
CA GLY A 144 -28.53 -17.93 -30.58
C GLY A 144 -29.04 -16.52 -30.28
N VAL A 145 -30.34 -16.27 -30.50
CA VAL A 145 -30.97 -14.99 -30.20
C VAL A 145 -32.29 -15.21 -29.45
N THR A 146 -32.44 -14.57 -28.30
CA THR A 146 -33.73 -14.46 -27.60
C THR A 146 -34.24 -13.02 -27.68
N VAL A 147 -35.56 -12.86 -27.83
CA VAL A 147 -36.19 -11.53 -27.97
C VAL A 147 -37.43 -11.47 -27.09
N ALA A 148 -37.37 -10.73 -25.98
CA ALA A 148 -38.54 -10.25 -25.24
C ALA A 148 -38.16 -9.45 -23.98
N SER A 149 -39.09 -8.61 -23.52
CA SER A 149 -39.08 -8.03 -22.17
C SER A 149 -39.55 -9.08 -21.16
N ASN A 150 -38.77 -9.34 -20.11
CA ASN A 150 -39.28 -10.10 -18.96
C ASN A 150 -40.21 -9.17 -18.18
N ALA A 151 -41.52 -9.23 -18.44
CA ALA A 151 -42.47 -8.46 -17.66
C ALA A 151 -42.34 -8.86 -16.18
N VAL A 152 -42.11 -7.88 -15.30
CA VAL A 152 -42.11 -8.12 -13.85
C VAL A 152 -43.52 -8.53 -13.44
N VAL A 153 -43.70 -9.81 -13.10
CA VAL A 153 -44.93 -10.32 -12.47
C VAL A 153 -44.58 -10.63 -11.03
N ASP A 154 -45.32 -10.04 -10.09
CA ASP A 154 -45.15 -10.25 -8.64
C ASP A 154 -43.74 -9.94 -8.09
N GLY A 155 -43.00 -9.02 -8.74
CA GLY A 155 -41.69 -8.56 -8.27
C GLY A 155 -40.52 -9.49 -8.61
N LEU A 156 -40.73 -10.50 -9.47
CA LEU A 156 -39.67 -11.36 -10.00
C LEU A 156 -39.66 -11.27 -11.54
N PRO A 157 -38.50 -11.10 -12.20
CA PRO A 157 -38.42 -11.17 -13.66
C PRO A 157 -38.78 -12.58 -14.14
N GLU A 158 -39.65 -12.72 -15.15
CA GLU A 158 -39.82 -13.99 -15.84
C GLU A 158 -38.52 -14.34 -16.58
N THR A 159 -37.64 -15.19 -16.07
CA THR A 159 -36.32 -15.49 -16.69
C THR A 159 -36.38 -16.17 -18.08
N LEU A 160 -37.57 -16.33 -18.67
CA LEU A 160 -37.85 -17.10 -19.88
C LEU A 160 -36.97 -16.71 -21.09
N HIS A 161 -36.51 -15.46 -21.16
CA HIS A 161 -35.77 -14.94 -22.31
C HIS A 161 -34.26 -14.76 -22.06
N SER A 162 -33.74 -15.13 -20.89
CA SER A 162 -32.31 -15.07 -20.57
C SER A 162 -31.54 -16.25 -21.21
N GLY A 163 -30.25 -16.09 -21.51
CA GLY A 163 -29.43 -17.13 -22.15
C GLY A 163 -29.61 -17.19 -23.67
N GLY A 164 -28.82 -16.44 -24.45
CA GLY A 164 -28.86 -16.51 -25.92
C GLY A 164 -28.29 -17.82 -26.46
N GLY A 165 -27.14 -18.26 -25.94
CA GLY A 165 -26.54 -19.54 -26.28
C GLY A 165 -27.18 -20.67 -25.46
N ILE A 166 -26.97 -20.62 -24.15
CA ILE A 166 -27.43 -21.63 -23.20
C ILE A 166 -28.25 -20.97 -22.10
N ARG A 167 -29.44 -21.51 -21.85
CA ARG A 167 -30.18 -21.29 -20.60
C ARG A 167 -30.11 -22.58 -19.79
N PHE A 168 -29.43 -22.52 -18.65
CA PHE A 168 -29.25 -23.64 -17.73
C PHE A 168 -30.05 -23.42 -16.45
N LEU A 169 -31.31 -23.89 -16.47
CA LEU A 169 -32.21 -23.85 -15.32
C LEU A 169 -32.12 -25.17 -14.55
N SER A 170 -31.01 -25.35 -13.84
CA SER A 170 -30.75 -26.50 -12.99
C SER A 170 -29.92 -26.08 -11.79
N SER A 171 -30.07 -26.80 -10.69
CA SER A 171 -29.16 -26.76 -9.54
C SER A 171 -27.94 -27.68 -9.69
N GLY A 172 -27.88 -28.47 -10.78
CA GLY A 172 -26.71 -29.24 -11.18
C GLY A 172 -25.57 -28.37 -11.72
N GLN A 173 -24.60 -29.00 -12.38
CA GLN A 173 -23.43 -28.34 -12.97
C GLN A 173 -23.55 -28.25 -14.50
N LEU A 174 -23.26 -27.08 -15.05
CA LEU A 174 -22.95 -26.88 -16.46
C LEU A 174 -21.43 -26.92 -16.64
N THR A 175 -20.93 -27.88 -17.41
CA THR A 175 -19.52 -27.97 -17.79
C THR A 175 -19.34 -27.71 -19.27
N VAL A 176 -18.48 -26.77 -19.63
CA VAL A 176 -18.11 -26.44 -21.01
C VAL A 176 -16.61 -26.63 -21.15
N THR A 177 -16.19 -27.64 -21.92
CA THR A 177 -14.78 -28.02 -22.06
C THR A 177 -14.34 -27.99 -23.52
N ARG A 178 -13.22 -27.32 -23.88
CA ARG A 178 -12.72 -27.31 -25.28
C ARG A 178 -13.78 -26.94 -26.29
N SER A 179 -14.57 -25.93 -25.94
CA SER A 179 -15.77 -25.54 -26.65
C SER A 179 -15.87 -24.02 -26.72
N THR A 180 -16.52 -23.55 -27.77
CA THR A 180 -16.72 -22.14 -28.04
C THR A 180 -18.21 -21.79 -27.92
N ILE A 181 -18.56 -20.77 -27.15
CA ILE A 181 -19.88 -20.14 -27.12
C ILE A 181 -19.71 -18.73 -27.69
N ASP A 182 -20.18 -18.53 -28.92
CA ASP A 182 -19.84 -17.34 -29.70
C ASP A 182 -21.05 -16.65 -30.33
N SER A 183 -21.05 -15.31 -30.37
CA SER A 183 -22.04 -14.53 -31.12
C SER A 183 -23.49 -14.86 -30.76
N ASN A 184 -23.76 -15.06 -29.47
CA ASN A 184 -25.11 -15.25 -28.95
C ASN A 184 -25.61 -13.99 -28.26
N HIS A 185 -26.90 -13.70 -28.42
CA HIS A 185 -27.47 -12.42 -28.04
C HIS A 185 -28.80 -12.55 -27.30
N THR A 186 -29.01 -11.70 -26.29
CA THR A 186 -30.33 -11.48 -25.69
C THR A 186 -30.80 -10.05 -25.98
N LEU A 187 -32.08 -9.90 -26.35
CA LEU A 187 -32.71 -8.61 -26.64
C LEU A 187 -33.94 -8.40 -25.75
N GLY A 188 -33.98 -7.27 -25.05
CA GLY A 188 -35.11 -6.83 -24.21
C GLY A 188 -34.72 -6.63 -22.75
N ASP A 189 -35.54 -5.89 -21.99
CA ASP A 189 -35.25 -5.58 -20.60
C ASP A 189 -35.23 -6.84 -19.72
N ASN A 190 -34.26 -6.88 -18.80
CA ASN A 190 -33.96 -7.98 -17.88
C ASN A 190 -33.68 -9.33 -18.56
N ALA A 191 -33.16 -9.35 -19.79
CA ALA A 191 -32.77 -10.57 -20.51
C ALA A 191 -31.26 -10.83 -20.32
N GLU A 192 -30.87 -11.47 -19.23
CA GLU A 192 -29.46 -11.64 -18.85
C GLU A 192 -28.75 -12.80 -19.58
N GLY A 193 -27.41 -12.80 -19.57
CA GLY A 193 -26.60 -13.91 -20.07
C GLY A 193 -26.64 -14.05 -21.59
N GLY A 194 -25.88 -13.24 -22.32
CA GLY A 194 -25.85 -13.31 -23.79
C GLY A 194 -25.40 -14.69 -24.29
N GLY A 195 -24.31 -15.20 -23.72
CA GLY A 195 -23.81 -16.55 -23.98
C GLY A 195 -24.50 -17.59 -23.10
N ILE A 196 -24.29 -17.49 -21.79
CA ILE A 196 -24.79 -18.44 -20.78
C ILE A 196 -25.61 -17.71 -19.73
N PHE A 197 -26.77 -18.26 -19.40
CA PHE A 197 -27.54 -17.87 -18.24
C PHE A 197 -27.76 -19.07 -17.30
N THR A 198 -27.53 -18.86 -16.01
CA THR A 198 -27.94 -19.79 -14.95
C THR A 198 -28.50 -19.06 -13.72
N VAL A 199 -29.21 -19.80 -12.85
CA VAL A 199 -29.77 -19.27 -11.60
C VAL A 199 -29.01 -19.83 -10.39
N SER A 200 -29.02 -21.15 -10.19
CA SER A 200 -28.43 -21.78 -9.00
C SER A 200 -27.31 -22.78 -9.32
N GLY A 201 -27.25 -23.25 -10.56
CA GLY A 201 -26.29 -24.27 -10.99
C GLY A 201 -24.88 -23.71 -11.15
N ALA A 202 -23.89 -24.53 -10.82
CA ALA A 202 -22.49 -24.15 -11.01
C ALA A 202 -22.13 -24.14 -12.50
N VAL A 203 -21.29 -23.20 -12.93
CA VAL A 203 -20.73 -23.13 -14.29
C VAL A 203 -19.24 -23.40 -14.22
N VAL A 204 -18.78 -24.40 -14.97
CA VAL A 204 -17.35 -24.73 -15.13
C VAL A 204 -16.97 -24.51 -16.59
N LEU A 205 -16.04 -23.58 -16.81
CA LEU A 205 -15.40 -23.31 -18.09
C LEU A 205 -13.96 -23.83 -18.02
N ASP A 206 -13.63 -24.83 -18.82
CA ASP A 206 -12.32 -25.51 -18.82
C ASP A 206 -11.77 -25.56 -20.25
N ASP A 207 -10.68 -24.85 -20.54
CA ASP A 207 -10.16 -24.74 -21.92
C ASP A 207 -11.27 -24.27 -22.89
N ALA A 208 -12.09 -23.31 -22.45
CA ALA A 208 -13.28 -22.86 -23.17
C ALA A 208 -13.13 -21.43 -23.67
N ARG A 209 -13.88 -21.11 -24.73
CA ARG A 209 -13.95 -19.76 -25.29
C ARG A 209 -15.36 -19.20 -25.23
N ILE A 210 -15.56 -18.09 -24.53
CA ILE A 210 -16.82 -17.34 -24.52
C ILE A 210 -16.57 -16.02 -25.23
N SER A 211 -17.08 -15.84 -26.46
CA SER A 211 -16.75 -14.65 -27.25
C SER A 211 -17.90 -13.99 -27.98
N ASN A 212 -17.81 -12.68 -28.20
CA ASN A 212 -18.77 -11.90 -29.00
C ASN A 212 -20.24 -12.03 -28.54
N ASN A 213 -20.48 -12.52 -27.32
CA ASN A 213 -21.84 -12.65 -26.81
C ASN A 213 -22.30 -11.32 -26.26
N SER A 214 -23.61 -11.04 -26.36
CA SER A 214 -24.11 -9.76 -25.85
C SER A 214 -25.50 -9.77 -25.25
N THR A 215 -25.72 -8.82 -24.36
CA THR A 215 -27.05 -8.47 -23.85
C THR A 215 -27.44 -7.05 -24.29
N SER A 216 -28.73 -6.82 -24.51
CA SER A 216 -29.28 -5.49 -24.79
C SER A 216 -30.66 -5.30 -24.16
N GLY A 217 -30.93 -4.11 -23.60
CA GLY A 217 -32.12 -3.82 -22.79
C GLY A 217 -31.75 -3.58 -21.32
N ASP A 218 -32.53 -2.78 -20.62
CA ASP A 218 -32.21 -2.33 -19.25
C ASP A 218 -32.20 -3.50 -18.26
N GLY A 219 -31.29 -3.50 -17.29
CA GLY A 219 -31.11 -4.57 -16.30
C GLY A 219 -30.51 -5.88 -16.85
N SER A 220 -30.10 -5.94 -18.13
CA SER A 220 -29.63 -7.17 -18.77
C SER A 220 -28.12 -7.37 -18.62
N SER A 221 -27.70 -8.04 -17.55
CA SER A 221 -26.28 -8.21 -17.18
C SER A 221 -25.62 -9.44 -17.82
N GLY A 222 -24.28 -9.46 -17.88
CA GLY A 222 -23.50 -10.63 -18.27
C GLY A 222 -23.54 -10.92 -19.76
N GLY A 223 -22.84 -10.12 -20.57
CA GLY A 223 -22.73 -10.34 -22.02
C GLY A 223 -22.28 -11.77 -22.35
N GLY A 224 -21.24 -12.26 -21.67
CA GLY A 224 -20.77 -13.64 -21.78
C GLY A 224 -21.59 -14.60 -20.91
N VAL A 225 -21.45 -14.46 -19.59
CA VAL A 225 -22.03 -15.35 -18.58
C VAL A 225 -22.76 -14.55 -17.52
N PHE A 226 -23.97 -14.98 -17.21
CA PHE A 226 -24.73 -14.51 -16.06
C PHE A 226 -25.07 -15.67 -15.14
N THR A 227 -24.82 -15.49 -13.85
CA THR A 227 -25.33 -16.35 -12.79
C THR A 227 -25.98 -15.49 -11.71
N ARG A 228 -27.03 -16.00 -11.08
CA ARG A 228 -27.54 -15.39 -9.85
C ARG A 228 -26.70 -15.91 -8.67
N HIS A 229 -26.92 -17.15 -8.23
CA HIS A 229 -26.30 -17.73 -7.03
C HIS A 229 -25.35 -18.91 -7.33
N GLY A 230 -25.30 -19.37 -8.56
CA GLY A 230 -24.44 -20.49 -8.97
C GLY A 230 -22.98 -20.07 -9.03
N ALA A 231 -22.08 -20.88 -8.45
CA ALA A 231 -20.64 -20.62 -8.51
C ALA A 231 -20.10 -20.70 -9.95
N ILE A 232 -19.07 -19.91 -10.26
CA ILE A 232 -18.38 -19.94 -11.56
C ILE A 232 -16.93 -20.33 -11.35
N GLN A 233 -16.48 -21.34 -12.09
CA GLN A 233 -15.08 -21.72 -12.22
C GLN A 233 -14.64 -21.50 -13.67
N VAL A 234 -13.55 -20.76 -13.85
CA VAL A 234 -12.94 -20.49 -15.15
C VAL A 234 -11.48 -20.91 -15.10
N VAL A 235 -11.11 -21.91 -15.89
CA VAL A 235 -9.77 -22.50 -15.92
C VAL A 235 -9.28 -22.58 -17.37
N ASP A 236 -8.05 -22.14 -17.61
CA ASP A 236 -7.40 -22.19 -18.92
C ASP A 236 -8.27 -21.62 -20.07
N SER A 237 -9.11 -20.64 -19.77
CA SER A 237 -10.20 -20.22 -20.65
C SER A 237 -10.07 -18.76 -21.09
N VAL A 238 -10.77 -18.43 -22.17
CA VAL A 238 -10.76 -17.09 -22.78
C VAL A 238 -12.16 -16.51 -22.86
N LEU A 239 -12.38 -15.37 -22.22
CA LEU A 239 -13.60 -14.58 -22.33
C LEU A 239 -13.27 -13.27 -23.06
N PHE A 240 -13.77 -13.14 -24.29
CA PHE A 240 -13.27 -12.13 -25.24
C PHE A 240 -14.37 -11.39 -25.98
N GLU A 241 -14.32 -10.05 -26.04
CA GLU A 241 -15.28 -9.21 -26.80
C GLU A 241 -16.76 -9.46 -26.42
N ASN A 242 -17.04 -9.87 -25.18
CA ASN A 242 -18.43 -9.95 -24.71
C ASN A 242 -18.93 -8.58 -24.29
N ARG A 243 -20.23 -8.31 -24.51
CA ARG A 243 -20.78 -6.96 -24.43
C ARG A 243 -22.09 -6.87 -23.68
N THR A 244 -22.23 -5.87 -22.83
CA THR A 244 -23.49 -5.48 -22.19
C THR A 244 -23.83 -4.05 -22.58
N LEU A 245 -25.00 -3.87 -23.20
CA LEU A 245 -25.44 -2.58 -23.77
C LEU A 245 -26.56 -1.88 -22.97
N GLY A 246 -27.17 -2.56 -22.00
CA GLY A 246 -28.28 -2.01 -21.20
C GLY A 246 -27.83 -1.10 -20.05
N THR A 247 -28.69 -0.16 -19.63
CA THR A 247 -28.50 0.55 -18.36
C THR A 247 -28.86 -0.34 -17.17
N GLU A 248 -28.46 0.01 -15.94
CA GLU A 248 -28.71 -0.80 -14.73
C GLU A 248 -28.20 -2.25 -14.79
N ALA A 249 -27.21 -2.51 -15.67
CA ALA A 249 -26.59 -3.82 -15.84
C ALA A 249 -25.14 -3.82 -15.31
N PHE A 250 -24.52 -4.99 -15.30
CA PHE A 250 -23.12 -5.20 -14.89
C PHE A 250 -22.45 -6.26 -15.76
N GLY A 251 -21.12 -6.25 -15.80
CA GLY A 251 -20.32 -7.39 -16.27
C GLY A 251 -20.39 -7.60 -17.79
N GLY A 252 -19.44 -7.07 -18.55
CA GLY A 252 -19.36 -7.35 -19.98
C GLY A 252 -19.08 -8.83 -20.27
N ALA A 253 -18.15 -9.44 -19.53
CA ALA A 253 -17.87 -10.87 -19.61
C ALA A 253 -18.71 -11.69 -18.64
N ILE A 254 -18.63 -11.36 -17.34
CA ILE A 254 -19.28 -12.13 -16.28
C ILE A 254 -20.03 -11.18 -15.32
N ALA A 255 -21.27 -11.52 -15.00
CA ALA A 255 -22.04 -10.86 -13.96
C ALA A 255 -22.60 -11.86 -12.94
N ILE A 256 -22.48 -11.54 -11.64
CA ILE A 256 -22.84 -12.42 -10.51
C ILE A 256 -23.54 -11.65 -9.37
N PHE A 257 -24.49 -12.30 -8.70
CA PHE A 257 -25.17 -11.81 -7.50
C PHE A 257 -25.10 -12.81 -6.31
N ASP A 258 -24.14 -12.64 -5.40
CA ASP A 258 -23.98 -13.47 -4.20
C ASP A 258 -23.60 -14.93 -4.50
N ALA A 259 -22.42 -15.12 -5.10
CA ALA A 259 -21.84 -16.45 -5.35
C ALA A 259 -20.31 -16.43 -5.28
N VAL A 260 -19.71 -17.61 -5.41
CA VAL A 260 -18.26 -17.78 -5.48
C VAL A 260 -17.80 -17.77 -6.94
N VAL A 261 -16.75 -17.00 -7.23
CA VAL A 261 -16.08 -16.97 -8.53
C VAL A 261 -14.61 -17.30 -8.37
N GLU A 262 -14.17 -18.35 -9.07
CA GLU A 262 -12.78 -18.78 -9.11
C GLU A 262 -12.30 -18.72 -10.56
N ILE A 263 -11.28 -17.91 -10.80
CA ILE A 263 -10.68 -17.75 -12.12
C ILE A 263 -9.19 -18.07 -12.00
N THR A 264 -8.72 -19.04 -12.77
CA THR A 264 -7.34 -19.52 -12.75
C THR A 264 -6.80 -19.61 -14.17
N ASP A 265 -5.59 -19.11 -14.40
CA ASP A 265 -4.86 -19.26 -15.68
C ASP A 265 -5.68 -18.84 -16.92
N SER A 266 -6.47 -17.77 -16.78
CA SER A 266 -7.49 -17.41 -17.78
C SER A 266 -7.42 -15.95 -18.22
N PHE A 267 -7.92 -15.69 -19.43
CA PHE A 267 -7.87 -14.38 -20.10
C PHE A 267 -9.27 -13.78 -20.22
N LEU A 268 -9.46 -12.59 -19.64
CA LEU A 268 -10.69 -11.80 -19.74
C LEU A 268 -10.33 -10.49 -20.45
N GLN A 269 -10.56 -10.45 -21.76
CA GLN A 269 -10.01 -9.39 -22.62
C GLN A 269 -11.05 -8.71 -23.50
N HIS A 270 -10.91 -7.40 -23.71
CA HIS A 270 -11.75 -6.62 -24.63
C HIS A 270 -13.26 -6.71 -24.36
N ASN A 271 -13.67 -7.06 -23.15
CA ASN A 271 -15.08 -7.11 -22.77
C ASN A 271 -15.59 -5.71 -22.43
N ARG A 272 -16.87 -5.46 -22.70
CA ARG A 272 -17.42 -4.10 -22.68
C ARG A 272 -18.75 -4.02 -21.94
N ALA A 273 -18.82 -3.11 -21.00
CA ALA A 273 -20.02 -2.63 -20.33
C ALA A 273 -20.33 -1.20 -20.87
N GLU A 274 -21.04 -1.10 -21.99
CA GLU A 274 -21.14 0.13 -22.79
C GLU A 274 -21.99 1.24 -22.14
N ASP A 275 -22.98 0.86 -21.33
CA ASP A 275 -23.80 1.77 -20.51
C ASP A 275 -23.93 1.30 -19.05
N SER A 276 -22.98 0.46 -18.61
CA SER A 276 -22.98 -0.25 -17.32
C SER A 276 -21.60 -0.25 -16.64
N ASP A 277 -21.47 -0.99 -15.52
CA ASP A 277 -20.25 -1.13 -14.73
C ASP A 277 -19.63 -2.54 -14.83
N GLY A 278 -18.35 -2.68 -14.48
CA GLY A 278 -17.64 -3.95 -14.48
C GLY A 278 -17.36 -4.47 -15.89
N GLY A 279 -16.36 -3.92 -16.57
CA GLY A 279 -16.14 -4.18 -18.01
C GLY A 279 -15.87 -5.66 -18.31
N ALA A 280 -15.00 -6.31 -17.54
CA ALA A 280 -14.89 -7.77 -17.54
C ALA A 280 -15.86 -8.40 -16.55
N ILE A 281 -15.71 -8.07 -15.27
CA ILE A 281 -16.44 -8.71 -14.17
C ILE A 281 -17.23 -7.65 -13.40
N GLY A 282 -18.52 -7.91 -13.21
CA GLY A 282 -19.37 -7.17 -12.28
C GLY A 282 -19.94 -8.09 -11.20
N MET A 283 -19.58 -7.86 -9.93
CA MET A 283 -19.99 -8.68 -8.80
C MET A 283 -20.64 -7.86 -7.70
N MET A 284 -21.77 -8.37 -7.20
CA MET A 284 -22.45 -7.85 -6.00
C MET A 284 -22.65 -8.99 -4.98
N GLY A 285 -21.94 -8.92 -3.86
CA GLY A 285 -21.90 -9.98 -2.84
C GLY A 285 -21.08 -11.21 -3.26
N GLY A 286 -20.80 -12.09 -2.29
CA GLY A 286 -20.04 -13.33 -2.49
C GLY A 286 -18.52 -13.17 -2.40
N ASP A 287 -17.80 -14.10 -3.03
CA ASP A 287 -16.33 -14.20 -2.95
C ASP A 287 -15.72 -14.27 -4.36
N LEU A 288 -14.60 -13.57 -4.56
CA LEU A 288 -13.81 -13.61 -5.80
C LEU A 288 -12.40 -14.08 -5.48
N THR A 289 -11.97 -15.16 -6.14
CA THR A 289 -10.56 -15.55 -6.25
C THR A 289 -10.10 -15.46 -7.68
N LEU A 290 -9.12 -14.60 -7.95
CA LEU A 290 -8.45 -14.47 -9.24
C LEU A 290 -6.98 -14.84 -9.09
N MET A 291 -6.55 -15.90 -9.77
CA MET A 291 -5.21 -16.46 -9.67
C MET A 291 -4.60 -16.58 -11.06
N ARG A 292 -3.45 -15.94 -11.32
CA ARG A 292 -2.80 -15.97 -12.65
C ARG A 292 -3.75 -15.56 -13.80
N GLY A 293 -4.65 -14.62 -13.51
CA GLY A 293 -5.62 -14.12 -14.47
C GLY A 293 -5.13 -12.88 -15.21
N PHE A 294 -5.56 -12.72 -16.46
CA PHE A 294 -5.27 -11.56 -17.30
C PHE A 294 -6.57 -10.80 -17.59
N VAL A 295 -6.82 -9.72 -16.85
CA VAL A 295 -7.96 -8.83 -17.07
C VAL A 295 -7.47 -7.61 -17.82
N THR A 296 -7.51 -7.66 -19.16
CA THR A 296 -6.88 -6.62 -19.98
C THR A 296 -7.80 -5.99 -21.03
N ASP A 297 -7.60 -4.70 -21.28
CA ASP A 297 -8.27 -3.94 -22.35
C ASP A 297 -9.80 -3.96 -22.28
N ASN A 298 -10.36 -4.14 -21.09
CA ASN A 298 -11.80 -4.12 -20.86
C ASN A 298 -12.29 -2.69 -20.65
N TYR A 299 -13.57 -2.46 -20.94
CA TYR A 299 -14.17 -1.14 -20.91
C TYR A 299 -15.47 -1.14 -20.12
N ALA A 300 -15.66 -0.15 -19.25
CA ALA A 300 -16.95 0.16 -18.64
C ALA A 300 -17.29 1.64 -18.79
N ARG A 301 -18.57 1.97 -18.82
CA ARG A 301 -18.97 3.38 -18.94
C ARG A 301 -18.76 4.17 -17.66
N HIS A 302 -18.99 3.60 -16.48
CA HIS A 302 -18.94 4.38 -15.24
C HIS A 302 -17.93 3.86 -14.22
N VAL A 303 -17.95 2.57 -13.85
CA VAL A 303 -17.11 2.06 -12.76
C VAL A 303 -16.50 0.69 -13.10
N GLY A 304 -15.26 0.45 -12.66
CA GLY A 304 -14.62 -0.87 -12.74
C GLY A 304 -14.35 -1.31 -14.17
N GLY A 305 -13.45 -0.63 -14.88
CA GLY A 305 -13.19 -0.92 -16.30
C GLY A 305 -12.76 -2.37 -16.52
N GLY A 306 -11.95 -2.92 -15.62
CA GLY A 306 -11.70 -4.35 -15.51
C GLY A 306 -12.71 -5.03 -14.59
N LEU A 307 -12.61 -4.73 -13.29
CA LEU A 307 -13.38 -5.40 -12.23
C LEU A 307 -14.20 -4.41 -11.41
N LEU A 308 -15.46 -4.75 -11.14
CA LEU A 308 -16.29 -4.16 -10.10
C LEU A 308 -16.65 -5.22 -9.06
N THR A 309 -16.33 -4.97 -7.79
CA THR A 309 -16.68 -5.85 -6.67
C THR A 309 -17.36 -5.06 -5.55
N SER A 310 -18.64 -5.33 -5.27
CA SER A 310 -19.43 -4.62 -4.24
C SER A 310 -19.92 -5.57 -3.15
N GLY A 311 -19.47 -5.39 -1.91
CA GLY A 311 -19.77 -6.28 -0.78
C GLY A 311 -19.13 -7.67 -0.91
N VAL A 312 -18.01 -7.75 -1.64
CA VAL A 312 -17.33 -9.00 -2.00
C VAL A 312 -16.07 -9.16 -1.16
N ASN A 313 -15.70 -10.40 -0.81
CA ASN A 313 -14.33 -10.70 -0.37
C ASN A 313 -13.47 -11.04 -1.59
N ALA A 314 -12.62 -10.10 -2.01
CA ALA A 314 -11.80 -10.25 -3.21
C ALA A 314 -10.35 -10.59 -2.84
N ALA A 315 -9.87 -11.72 -3.36
CA ALA A 315 -8.48 -12.16 -3.30
C ALA A 315 -7.91 -12.29 -4.71
N ILE A 316 -6.96 -11.42 -5.06
CA ILE A 316 -6.34 -11.36 -6.38
C ILE A 316 -4.84 -11.62 -6.25
N HIS A 317 -4.35 -12.66 -6.91
CA HIS A 317 -2.98 -13.15 -6.79
C HIS A 317 -2.34 -13.41 -8.16
N PHE A 318 -1.05 -13.10 -8.30
CA PHE A 318 -0.26 -13.41 -9.51
C PHE A 318 -0.90 -12.94 -10.82
N SER A 319 -1.71 -11.88 -10.77
CA SER A 319 -2.60 -11.51 -11.87
C SER A 319 -2.21 -10.17 -12.50
N VAL A 320 -2.63 -9.97 -13.75
CA VAL A 320 -2.40 -8.73 -14.51
C VAL A 320 -3.73 -8.04 -14.80
N ILE A 321 -3.85 -6.80 -14.35
CA ILE A 321 -5.00 -5.92 -14.59
C ILE A 321 -4.48 -4.71 -15.35
N ALA A 322 -4.61 -4.72 -16.67
CA ALA A 322 -3.93 -3.72 -17.50
C ALA A 322 -4.74 -3.18 -18.69
N GLY A 323 -4.51 -1.92 -19.06
CA GLY A 323 -5.15 -1.29 -20.22
C GLY A 323 -6.67 -1.13 -20.10
N ASN A 324 -7.24 -1.37 -18.91
CA ASN A 324 -8.68 -1.28 -18.71
C ASN A 324 -9.11 0.18 -18.58
N ASN A 325 -10.31 0.49 -19.06
CA ASN A 325 -10.75 1.86 -19.27
C ASN A 325 -12.16 2.12 -18.73
N THR A 326 -12.36 3.28 -18.12
CA THR A 326 -13.69 3.84 -17.88
C THR A 326 -13.91 5.21 -18.52
N SER A 327 -15.13 5.44 -19.05
CA SER A 327 -15.57 6.77 -19.50
C SER A 327 -16.48 7.45 -18.45
N GLY A 328 -17.32 8.44 -18.82
CA GLY A 328 -18.34 8.97 -17.91
C GLY A 328 -17.81 9.55 -16.59
N THR A 329 -18.33 9.09 -15.44
CA THR A 329 -17.84 9.39 -14.08
C THR A 329 -16.62 8.56 -13.68
N GLY A 330 -16.21 7.59 -14.51
CA GLY A 330 -15.01 6.75 -14.47
C GLY A 330 -14.28 6.59 -13.14
N LEU A 331 -14.68 5.61 -12.32
CA LEU A 331 -13.94 5.21 -11.11
C LEU A 331 -13.36 3.80 -11.26
N GLY A 332 -12.10 3.62 -10.89
CA GLY A 332 -11.42 2.31 -10.95
C GLY A 332 -11.31 1.80 -12.38
N GLY A 333 -10.49 2.45 -13.22
CA GLY A 333 -10.20 1.99 -14.57
C GLY A 333 -9.78 0.51 -14.59
N GLY A 334 -8.91 0.10 -13.67
CA GLY A 334 -8.58 -1.29 -13.42
C GLY A 334 -9.61 -1.97 -12.52
N ILE A 335 -9.64 -1.59 -11.24
CA ILE A 335 -10.45 -2.24 -10.21
C ILE A 335 -11.21 -1.21 -9.42
N SER A 336 -12.50 -1.47 -9.19
CA SER A 336 -13.31 -0.78 -8.19
C SER A 336 -13.87 -1.77 -7.19
N ALA A 337 -13.46 -1.65 -5.93
CA ALA A 337 -13.96 -2.44 -4.82
C ALA A 337 -14.70 -1.56 -3.81
N THR A 338 -15.90 -1.96 -3.43
CA THR A 338 -16.75 -1.24 -2.47
C THR A 338 -17.22 -2.16 -1.37
N SER A 339 -16.98 -1.81 -0.10
CA SER A 339 -17.27 -2.69 1.06
C SER A 339 -16.58 -4.06 0.98
N GLY A 340 -16.79 -4.92 1.98
CA GLY A 340 -16.15 -6.24 2.03
C GLY A 340 -14.66 -6.19 2.40
N SER A 341 -13.94 -7.25 2.04
CA SER A 341 -12.48 -7.37 2.23
C SER A 341 -11.75 -7.41 0.88
N PHE A 342 -10.51 -6.93 0.87
CA PHE A 342 -9.73 -6.81 -0.36
C PHE A 342 -8.26 -7.16 -0.11
N LEU A 343 -7.77 -8.14 -0.87
CA LEU A 343 -6.38 -8.54 -0.95
C LEU A 343 -5.93 -8.52 -2.41
N LEU A 344 -4.88 -7.74 -2.69
CA LEU A 344 -4.16 -7.76 -3.96
C LEU A 344 -2.70 -8.10 -3.69
N ALA A 345 -2.25 -9.25 -4.17
CA ALA A 345 -0.93 -9.78 -3.87
C ALA A 345 -0.20 -10.25 -5.13
N ASP A 346 1.12 -10.06 -5.18
CA ASP A 346 1.99 -10.62 -6.23
C ASP A 346 1.54 -10.26 -7.67
N SER A 347 0.91 -9.11 -7.85
CA SER A 347 0.14 -8.78 -9.06
C SER A 347 0.61 -7.49 -9.73
N MET A 348 0.06 -7.18 -10.90
CA MET A 348 0.31 -5.94 -11.63
C MET A 348 -0.98 -5.20 -11.98
N VAL A 349 -1.04 -3.89 -11.70
CA VAL A 349 -2.12 -2.98 -12.10
C VAL A 349 -1.50 -1.85 -12.94
N ASP A 350 -1.58 -1.98 -14.27
CA ASP A 350 -0.79 -1.15 -15.19
C ASP A 350 -1.61 -0.47 -16.29
N ASP A 351 -1.26 0.76 -16.65
CA ASP A 351 -1.83 1.48 -17.80
C ASP A 351 -3.37 1.53 -17.83
N ASN A 352 -4.01 1.53 -16.65
CA ASN A 352 -5.46 1.63 -16.57
C ASN A 352 -5.87 3.11 -16.59
N PHE A 353 -6.96 3.38 -17.33
CA PHE A 353 -7.43 4.72 -17.57
C PHE A 353 -8.82 4.93 -16.99
N ALA A 354 -9.01 6.06 -16.34
CA ALA A 354 -10.35 6.49 -15.93
C ALA A 354 -10.46 8.00 -15.95
N ARG A 355 -11.70 8.50 -15.93
CA ARG A 355 -11.90 9.93 -15.69
C ARG A 355 -11.41 10.32 -14.30
N ASN A 356 -11.66 9.53 -13.25
CA ASN A 356 -11.39 9.92 -11.88
C ASN A 356 -10.31 9.10 -11.16
N VAL A 357 -10.29 7.77 -11.28
CA VAL A 357 -9.31 6.90 -10.60
C VAL A 357 -8.89 5.79 -11.56
N GLY A 358 -7.66 5.85 -12.08
CA GLY A 358 -7.18 4.96 -13.15
C GLY A 358 -7.00 3.52 -12.70
N GLY A 359 -6.22 3.29 -11.64
CA GLY A 359 -5.87 1.96 -11.14
C GLY A 359 -6.94 1.41 -10.21
N LEU A 360 -6.75 1.64 -8.91
CA LEU A 360 -7.54 1.04 -7.83
C LEU A 360 -8.44 2.07 -7.15
N HIS A 361 -9.75 1.83 -7.17
CA HIS A 361 -10.72 2.54 -6.35
C HIS A 361 -11.21 1.61 -5.23
N LEU A 362 -10.87 1.93 -3.98
CA LEU A 362 -11.27 1.19 -2.79
C LEU A 362 -12.16 2.07 -1.93
N ASP A 363 -13.45 1.75 -1.86
CA ASP A 363 -14.44 2.54 -1.12
C ASP A 363 -15.06 1.73 0.01
N SER A 364 -14.90 2.20 1.25
CA SER A 364 -15.51 1.58 2.43
C SER A 364 -15.09 0.13 2.64
N VAL A 365 -13.96 -0.28 2.06
CA VAL A 365 -13.32 -1.58 2.28
C VAL A 365 -12.63 -1.56 3.63
N GLN A 366 -12.82 -2.61 4.43
CA GLN A 366 -12.17 -2.71 5.73
C GLN A 366 -10.76 -3.27 5.58
N ASN A 367 -9.77 -2.52 6.06
CA ASN A 367 -8.36 -2.91 6.11
C ASN A 367 -7.83 -3.54 4.80
N PRO A 368 -7.93 -2.86 3.65
CA PRO A 368 -7.43 -3.41 2.39
C PRO A 368 -5.92 -3.65 2.46
N ILE A 369 -5.49 -4.80 1.94
CA ILE A 369 -4.08 -5.20 1.89
C ILE A 369 -3.63 -5.25 0.43
N ILE A 370 -2.53 -4.56 0.15
CA ILE A 370 -1.81 -4.62 -1.12
C ILE A 370 -0.38 -5.04 -0.82
N GLU A 371 0.06 -6.16 -1.37
CA GLU A 371 1.39 -6.70 -1.11
C GLU A 371 2.11 -7.17 -2.37
N ARG A 372 3.44 -7.01 -2.43
CA ARG A 372 4.29 -7.53 -3.51
C ARG A 372 3.77 -7.22 -4.92
N THR A 373 3.16 -6.05 -5.09
CA THR A 373 2.41 -5.67 -6.29
C THR A 373 3.09 -4.50 -6.99
N THR A 374 2.96 -4.42 -8.31
CA THR A 374 3.32 -3.22 -9.09
C THR A 374 2.07 -2.47 -9.52
N ILE A 375 1.96 -1.18 -9.18
CA ILE A 375 0.87 -0.30 -9.60
C ILE A 375 1.47 0.84 -10.42
N SER A 376 1.36 0.75 -11.74
CA SER A 376 2.09 1.66 -12.62
C SER A 376 1.29 2.27 -13.75
N ASN A 377 1.73 3.45 -14.21
CA ASN A 377 1.25 4.10 -15.43
C ASN A 377 -0.27 4.36 -15.48
N ASN A 378 -0.97 4.26 -14.35
CA ASN A 378 -2.41 4.45 -14.33
C ASN A 378 -2.73 5.95 -14.47
N THR A 379 -3.78 6.26 -15.20
CA THR A 379 -4.13 7.65 -15.56
C THR A 379 -5.54 8.03 -15.09
N SER A 380 -5.63 9.17 -14.41
CA SER A 380 -6.88 9.87 -14.11
C SER A 380 -6.96 11.15 -14.96
N ALA A 381 -7.90 11.26 -15.89
CA ALA A 381 -7.90 12.33 -16.91
C ALA A 381 -8.86 13.52 -16.67
N GLY A 382 -9.73 13.43 -15.67
CA GLY A 382 -10.72 14.47 -15.36
C GLY A 382 -11.07 14.62 -13.89
N GLY A 383 -10.38 13.89 -13.01
CA GLY A 383 -10.73 13.76 -11.61
C GLY A 383 -9.79 14.46 -10.65
N VAL A 384 -10.27 14.55 -9.42
CA VAL A 384 -9.55 15.19 -8.32
C VAL A 384 -8.60 14.21 -7.61
N TRP A 385 -8.76 12.91 -7.87
CA TRP A 385 -8.26 11.83 -7.03
C TRP A 385 -7.06 11.10 -7.64
N GLY A 386 -6.38 10.34 -6.79
CA GLY A 386 -5.16 9.61 -7.13
C GLY A 386 -5.38 8.61 -8.25
N ALA A 387 -4.45 8.56 -9.20
CA ALA A 387 -4.54 7.70 -10.36
C ALA A 387 -4.12 6.27 -10.07
N GLY A 388 -3.15 6.04 -9.19
CA GLY A 388 -2.73 4.70 -8.73
C GLY A 388 -3.76 4.09 -7.78
N ILE A 389 -3.84 4.61 -6.55
CA ILE A 389 -4.74 4.12 -5.50
C ILE A 389 -5.58 5.26 -4.95
N ARG A 390 -6.89 5.04 -4.88
CA ARG A 390 -7.83 5.87 -4.11
C ARG A 390 -8.50 5.03 -3.03
N TYR A 391 -8.23 5.34 -1.76
CA TYR A 391 -8.85 4.66 -0.61
C TYR A 391 -9.78 5.58 0.19
N VAL A 392 -11.06 5.21 0.26
CA VAL A 392 -12.07 5.87 1.11
C VAL A 392 -12.34 4.98 2.31
N SER A 393 -12.01 5.44 3.50
CA SER A 393 -12.29 4.72 4.74
C SER A 393 -13.80 4.66 5.02
N PRO A 394 -14.33 3.55 5.60
CA PRO A 394 -15.75 3.40 5.91
C PRO A 394 -16.32 4.49 6.82
N SER A 395 -15.51 4.96 7.79
CA SER A 395 -15.83 6.10 8.65
C SER A 395 -14.55 6.89 8.96
N PRO A 396 -14.63 8.23 9.09
CA PRO A 396 -13.53 9.04 9.61
C PRO A 396 -13.14 8.71 11.06
N SER A 397 -14.00 7.99 11.80
CA SER A 397 -13.77 7.57 13.18
C SER A 397 -13.32 6.11 13.32
N ASP A 398 -13.28 5.35 12.22
CA ASP A 398 -12.88 3.95 12.25
C ASP A 398 -11.37 3.81 12.13
N SER A 399 -10.82 2.81 12.81
CA SER A 399 -9.41 2.42 12.74
C SER A 399 -9.05 1.69 11.43
N SER A 400 -9.87 1.80 10.38
CA SER A 400 -9.67 1.06 9.13
C SER A 400 -8.55 1.68 8.30
N GLU A 401 -7.53 0.89 8.00
CA GLU A 401 -6.26 1.37 7.46
C GLU A 401 -5.91 0.70 6.13
N LEU A 402 -5.34 1.47 5.20
CA LEU A 402 -4.75 0.91 3.99
C LEU A 402 -3.34 0.40 4.29
N PHE A 403 -3.13 -0.91 4.12
CA PHE A 403 -1.82 -1.55 4.26
C PHE A 403 -1.19 -1.80 2.89
N VAL A 404 -0.02 -1.22 2.67
CA VAL A 404 0.77 -1.41 1.44
C VAL A 404 2.16 -1.93 1.83
N VAL A 405 2.53 -3.10 1.32
CA VAL A 405 3.75 -3.82 1.72
C VAL A 405 4.52 -4.30 0.50
N ASP A 406 5.84 -4.12 0.48
CA ASP A 406 6.72 -4.65 -0.58
C ASP A 406 6.25 -4.29 -2.02
N THR A 407 5.64 -3.12 -2.18
CA THR A 407 4.93 -2.72 -3.40
C THR A 407 5.68 -1.58 -4.11
N ASP A 408 5.61 -1.56 -5.45
CA ASP A 408 6.13 -0.47 -6.28
C ASP A 408 4.98 0.30 -6.93
N ILE A 409 4.83 1.58 -6.61
CA ILE A 409 3.77 2.46 -7.11
C ILE A 409 4.42 3.58 -7.93
N ARG A 410 4.36 3.50 -9.27
CA ARG A 410 5.14 4.41 -10.11
C ARG A 410 4.54 4.88 -11.42
N GLY A 411 4.94 6.06 -11.88
CA GLY A 411 4.52 6.56 -13.19
C GLY A 411 3.03 6.88 -13.28
N ASN A 412 2.28 6.89 -12.17
CA ASN A 412 0.84 7.17 -12.19
C ASN A 412 0.60 8.67 -12.37
N VAL A 413 -0.42 9.01 -13.16
CA VAL A 413 -0.64 10.38 -13.61
C VAL A 413 -2.06 10.85 -13.33
N THR A 414 -2.19 11.93 -12.55
CA THR A 414 -3.46 12.65 -12.37
C THR A 414 -3.43 13.93 -13.22
N GLN A 415 -4.34 14.02 -14.18
CA GLN A 415 -4.54 15.13 -15.11
C GLN A 415 -5.93 15.74 -14.90
N ARG A 416 -5.99 17.04 -14.56
CA ARG A 416 -7.25 17.80 -14.60
C ARG A 416 -6.98 19.28 -14.79
N PRO A 417 -7.04 19.83 -16.02
CA PRO A 417 -6.83 21.26 -16.23
C PRO A 417 -7.84 22.12 -15.44
N GLY A 418 -7.36 22.95 -14.51
CA GLY A 418 -8.16 23.93 -13.76
C GLY A 418 -8.95 23.34 -12.58
N GLY A 419 -8.49 22.21 -12.03
CA GLY A 419 -9.14 21.46 -10.96
C GLY A 419 -8.42 21.52 -9.61
N ARG A 420 -8.60 20.47 -8.80
CA ARG A 420 -7.75 20.18 -7.64
C ARG A 420 -7.20 18.78 -7.89
N GLY A 421 -5.88 18.59 -7.98
CA GLY A 421 -5.27 17.26 -8.18
C GLY A 421 -4.64 16.72 -6.90
N VAL A 422 -4.87 15.46 -6.55
CA VAL A 422 -4.47 14.93 -5.23
C VAL A 422 -3.85 13.54 -5.34
N GLY A 423 -2.60 13.39 -4.89
CA GLY A 423 -1.92 12.11 -4.63
C GLY A 423 -1.91 11.14 -5.81
N ALA A 424 -1.16 11.43 -6.88
CA ALA A 424 -1.21 10.61 -8.10
C ALA A 424 -0.87 9.14 -7.87
N GLY A 425 0.05 8.84 -6.93
CA GLY A 425 0.31 7.48 -6.46
C GLY A 425 -0.80 6.98 -5.52
N ILE A 426 -0.96 7.62 -4.36
CA ILE A 426 -1.95 7.23 -3.33
C ILE A 426 -2.73 8.44 -2.84
N ASN A 427 -4.06 8.33 -2.84
CA ASN A 427 -4.93 9.25 -2.14
C ASN A 427 -5.87 8.52 -1.15
N ALA A 428 -5.77 8.84 0.14
CA ALA A 428 -6.63 8.26 1.17
C ALA A 428 -7.38 9.31 1.99
N THR A 429 -8.57 8.95 2.47
CA THR A 429 -9.27 9.70 3.54
C THR A 429 -9.04 9.10 4.93
N GLY A 430 -8.60 7.85 5.01
CA GLY A 430 -8.19 7.17 6.24
C GLY A 430 -6.67 7.06 6.39
N PRO A 431 -6.19 6.39 7.45
CA PRO A 431 -4.78 6.11 7.68
C PRO A 431 -4.15 5.27 6.56
N ILE A 432 -2.87 5.52 6.30
CA ILE A 432 -2.05 4.81 5.32
C ILE A 432 -0.78 4.30 6.00
N ARG A 433 -0.49 3.01 5.85
CA ARG A 433 0.78 2.38 6.24
C ARG A 433 1.50 1.77 5.05
N LEU A 434 2.71 2.25 4.83
CA LEU A 434 3.64 1.75 3.82
C LEU A 434 4.82 1.07 4.52
N LEU A 435 5.08 -0.19 4.16
CA LEU A 435 6.21 -0.96 4.64
C LEU A 435 7.02 -1.45 3.43
N ARG A 436 8.33 -1.18 3.40
CA ARG A 436 9.24 -1.59 2.30
C ARG A 436 8.68 -1.28 0.91
N THR A 437 7.99 -0.14 0.79
CA THR A 437 7.24 0.25 -0.41
C THR A 437 7.94 1.41 -1.10
N THR A 438 7.96 1.38 -2.42
CA THR A 438 8.47 2.49 -3.24
C THR A 438 7.31 3.21 -3.91
N VAL A 439 7.23 4.53 -3.76
CA VAL A 439 6.29 5.39 -4.47
C VAL A 439 7.09 6.40 -5.30
N SER A 440 7.22 6.16 -6.60
CA SER A 440 8.15 6.89 -7.44
C SER A 440 7.57 7.46 -8.73
N ASP A 441 8.10 8.60 -9.21
CA ASP A 441 7.75 9.15 -10.54
C ASP A 441 6.23 9.32 -10.78
N ASN A 442 5.45 9.61 -9.74
CA ASN A 442 4.02 9.89 -9.87
C ASN A 442 3.81 11.40 -10.07
N HIS A 443 2.90 11.75 -10.98
CA HIS A 443 2.78 13.11 -11.49
C HIS A 443 1.35 13.65 -11.38
N VAL A 444 1.19 14.80 -10.72
CA VAL A 444 -0.04 15.60 -10.77
C VAL A 444 0.16 16.77 -11.75
N LEU A 445 -0.49 16.66 -12.91
CA LEU A 445 -0.43 17.62 -14.01
C LEU A 445 -1.67 18.53 -13.99
N ASP A 446 -1.66 19.55 -13.13
CA ASP A 446 -2.72 20.57 -13.06
C ASP A 446 -2.11 21.98 -12.85
N PRO A 447 -1.64 22.66 -13.92
CA PRO A 447 -0.93 23.94 -13.78
C PRO A 447 -1.82 25.09 -13.28
N ASP A 448 -3.13 24.99 -13.47
CA ASP A 448 -4.12 26.05 -13.18
C ASP A 448 -4.91 25.81 -11.88
N GLY A 449 -4.70 24.67 -11.21
CA GLY A 449 -5.43 24.23 -10.02
C GLY A 449 -4.66 24.33 -8.69
N ILE A 450 -5.23 23.73 -7.63
CA ILE A 450 -4.58 23.49 -6.33
C ILE A 450 -4.20 22.01 -6.24
N ALA A 451 -2.98 21.64 -5.86
CA ALA A 451 -2.62 20.21 -5.69
C ALA A 451 -2.18 19.86 -4.26
N GLN A 452 -2.34 18.60 -3.87
CA GLN A 452 -1.84 18.06 -2.60
C GLN A 452 -1.21 16.68 -2.82
N GLY A 453 0.06 16.50 -2.46
CA GLY A 453 0.79 15.24 -2.60
C GLY A 453 1.03 14.87 -4.07
N GLY A 454 2.27 14.93 -4.56
CA GLY A 454 2.58 14.35 -5.88
C GLY A 454 2.55 12.84 -5.86
N ALA A 455 3.08 12.26 -4.79
CA ALA A 455 3.08 10.82 -4.54
C ALA A 455 1.89 10.41 -3.68
N ILE A 456 1.79 10.96 -2.47
CA ILE A 456 0.89 10.50 -1.41
C ILE A 456 0.13 11.70 -0.83
N ALA A 457 -1.17 11.55 -0.71
CA ALA A 457 -2.03 12.49 0.00
C ALA A 457 -2.99 11.75 0.94
N GLY A 458 -2.86 11.98 2.25
CA GLY A 458 -3.64 11.30 3.28
C GLY A 458 -3.76 12.14 4.55
N PHE A 459 -4.59 11.71 5.50
CA PHE A 459 -4.66 12.37 6.82
C PHE A 459 -3.49 11.92 7.71
N ASP A 460 -3.40 10.61 7.98
CA ASP A 460 -2.30 9.98 8.70
C ASP A 460 -1.49 9.10 7.74
N VAL A 461 -0.19 9.37 7.65
CA VAL A 461 0.72 8.68 6.71
C VAL A 461 1.93 8.16 7.47
N VAL A 462 2.13 6.84 7.45
CA VAL A 462 3.26 6.17 8.10
C VAL A 462 4.06 5.41 7.06
N LEU A 463 5.35 5.73 6.97
CA LEU A 463 6.33 5.08 6.10
C LEU A 463 7.39 4.39 6.96
N ILE A 464 7.61 3.11 6.73
CA ILE A 464 8.63 2.30 7.37
C ILE A 464 9.45 1.62 6.28
N ASP A 465 10.77 1.78 6.33
CA ASP A 465 11.70 1.21 5.35
C ASP A 465 11.30 1.53 3.88
N SER A 466 10.68 2.69 3.65
CA SER A 466 9.98 3.01 2.41
C SER A 466 10.59 4.21 1.69
N THR A 467 10.45 4.25 0.36
CA THR A 467 11.01 5.31 -0.49
C THR A 467 9.91 6.08 -1.20
N VAL A 468 9.93 7.41 -1.14
CA VAL A 468 9.11 8.32 -1.96
C VAL A 468 10.01 9.19 -2.79
N SER A 469 10.08 8.95 -4.11
CA SER A 469 11.08 9.64 -4.94
C SER A 469 10.64 10.09 -6.33
N GLY A 470 11.21 11.16 -6.86
CA GLY A 470 10.95 11.61 -8.24
C GLY A 470 9.51 12.06 -8.53
N ASN A 471 8.64 12.14 -7.53
CA ASN A 471 7.24 12.53 -7.72
C ASN A 471 7.13 14.04 -7.95
N SER A 472 6.10 14.47 -8.67
CA SER A 472 5.95 15.90 -9.00
C SER A 472 4.53 16.43 -8.97
N THR A 473 4.40 17.70 -8.59
CA THR A 473 3.17 18.49 -8.67
C THR A 473 3.41 19.82 -9.40
N ALA A 474 2.56 20.12 -10.39
CA ALA A 474 2.71 21.33 -11.21
C ALA A 474 1.81 22.52 -10.80
N ALA A 475 0.95 22.35 -9.79
CA ALA A 475 -0.14 23.27 -9.49
C ALA A 475 0.26 24.47 -8.60
N THR A 476 -0.41 25.61 -8.78
CA THR A 476 -0.20 26.81 -7.95
C THR A 476 -0.84 26.63 -6.57
N TYR A 477 -0.20 27.09 -5.49
CA TYR A 477 -0.63 26.83 -4.09
C TYR A 477 -0.66 25.34 -3.71
N ALA A 478 0.22 24.53 -4.30
CA ALA A 478 0.23 23.11 -4.02
C ALA A 478 1.03 22.76 -2.76
N ASN A 479 0.65 21.65 -2.12
CA ASN A 479 1.16 21.20 -0.84
C ASN A 479 1.76 19.79 -0.95
N GLY A 480 3.05 19.61 -0.69
CA GLY A 480 3.71 18.31 -0.68
C GLY A 480 4.01 17.79 -2.09
N GLY A 481 5.21 18.00 -2.61
CA GLY A 481 5.60 17.46 -3.92
C GLY A 481 5.78 15.94 -3.88
N GLY A 482 6.23 15.39 -2.75
CA GLY A 482 6.17 13.97 -2.44
C GLY A 482 4.93 13.62 -1.63
N ILE A 483 4.91 14.07 -0.36
CA ILE A 483 3.91 13.70 0.64
C ILE A 483 3.16 14.94 1.13
N GLY A 484 1.82 14.90 1.12
CA GLY A 484 0.98 15.93 1.74
C GLY A 484 -0.04 15.34 2.71
N GLY A 485 0.14 15.54 4.01
CA GLY A 485 -0.81 15.03 5.02
C GLY A 485 -0.98 15.87 6.28
N SER A 486 -1.73 15.37 7.25
CA SER A 486 -1.88 16.02 8.56
C SER A 486 -0.80 15.52 9.51
N ASN A 487 -0.73 14.22 9.74
CA ASN A 487 0.32 13.58 10.52
C ASN A 487 1.15 12.69 9.60
N VAL A 488 2.46 12.89 9.62
CA VAL A 488 3.38 12.15 8.78
C VAL A 488 4.50 11.60 9.67
N THR A 489 4.73 10.30 9.58
CA THR A 489 5.79 9.60 10.32
C THR A 489 6.65 8.80 9.33
N LEU A 490 7.95 9.08 9.34
CA LEU A 490 8.95 8.37 8.55
C LEU A 490 9.92 7.67 9.50
N ILE A 491 10.09 6.37 9.32
CA ILE A 491 11.06 5.54 10.04
C ILE A 491 11.90 4.80 9.01
N ASN A 492 13.23 4.90 9.11
CA ASN A 492 14.16 4.23 8.19
C ASN A 492 13.87 4.50 6.70
N SER A 493 13.28 5.65 6.40
CA SER A 493 12.64 5.92 5.11
C SER A 493 13.31 7.08 4.37
N THR A 494 13.14 7.10 3.05
CA THR A 494 13.75 8.10 2.18
C THR A 494 12.72 8.88 1.39
N VAL A 495 12.76 10.21 1.45
CA VAL A 495 11.98 11.11 0.59
C VAL A 495 12.93 11.94 -0.25
N SER A 496 13.02 11.66 -1.56
CA SER A 496 14.07 12.25 -2.38
C SER A 496 13.66 12.71 -3.78
N GLY A 497 14.27 13.78 -4.27
CA GLY A 497 14.07 14.23 -5.65
C GLY A 497 12.63 14.61 -6.02
N ASN A 498 11.74 14.81 -5.03
CA ASN A 498 10.36 15.19 -5.30
C ASN A 498 10.28 16.69 -5.61
N THR A 499 9.44 17.06 -6.57
CA THR A 499 9.44 18.41 -7.13
C THR A 499 8.06 19.05 -7.18
N MET A 500 8.05 20.35 -6.99
CA MET A 500 6.87 21.20 -7.01
C MET A 500 7.19 22.43 -7.85
N THR A 501 6.53 22.62 -8.99
CA THR A 501 6.89 23.70 -9.93
C THR A 501 5.93 24.90 -9.90
N GLY A 502 4.74 24.76 -9.32
CA GLY A 502 3.77 25.85 -9.23
C GLY A 502 4.14 26.93 -8.21
N GLN A 503 3.64 28.14 -8.41
CA GLN A 503 3.95 29.33 -7.59
C GLN A 503 3.29 29.25 -6.20
N GLN A 504 3.87 29.92 -5.19
CA GLN A 504 3.32 30.00 -3.83
C GLN A 504 3.00 28.64 -3.17
N SER A 505 3.82 27.63 -3.47
CA SER A 505 3.61 26.26 -3.03
C SER A 505 4.42 25.92 -1.77
N GLU A 506 4.15 24.77 -1.17
CA GLU A 506 4.54 24.45 0.20
C GLU A 506 5.00 23.00 0.32
N GLY A 507 6.21 22.75 0.83
CA GLY A 507 6.72 21.39 1.05
C GLY A 507 7.09 20.68 -0.25
N GLY A 508 8.27 20.92 -0.82
CA GLY A 508 8.72 20.24 -2.05
C GLY A 508 8.86 18.73 -1.87
N GLY A 509 9.36 18.28 -0.72
CA GLY A 509 9.32 16.87 -0.31
C GLY A 509 8.06 16.57 0.48
N ILE A 510 7.93 17.18 1.67
CA ILE A 510 6.89 16.87 2.66
C ILE A 510 6.16 18.13 3.09
N PHE A 511 4.83 18.05 3.09
CA PHE A 511 3.93 18.99 3.75
C PHE A 511 3.11 18.28 4.83
N ALA A 512 3.16 18.77 6.08
CA ALA A 512 2.43 18.18 7.19
C ALA A 512 1.91 19.21 8.22
N SER A 513 0.99 18.82 9.10
CA SER A 513 0.71 19.58 10.33
C SER A 513 1.65 19.16 11.45
N SER A 514 1.84 17.86 11.63
CA SER A 514 2.79 17.23 12.54
C SER A 514 3.68 16.25 11.76
N LEU A 515 4.99 16.31 12.00
CA LEU A 515 5.97 15.47 11.33
C LEU A 515 6.95 14.85 12.31
N LEU A 516 7.15 13.54 12.19
CA LEU A 516 8.24 12.80 12.80
C LEU A 516 9.13 12.19 11.71
N LEU A 517 10.41 12.56 11.75
CA LEU A 517 11.48 11.88 11.02
C LEU A 517 12.36 11.15 12.04
N LEU A 518 12.47 9.83 11.86
CA LEU A 518 13.34 8.98 12.64
C LEU A 518 14.21 8.15 11.70
N ASN A 519 15.54 8.20 11.85
CA ASN A 519 16.45 7.43 11.01
C ASN A 519 16.14 7.58 9.51
N SER A 520 15.79 8.78 9.08
CA SER A 520 15.23 8.98 7.74
C SER A 520 16.01 10.03 6.98
N THR A 521 15.96 9.91 5.65
CA THR A 521 16.66 10.81 4.73
C THR A 521 15.66 11.62 3.91
N VAL A 522 15.76 12.95 3.94
CA VAL A 522 15.01 13.86 3.06
C VAL A 522 16.01 14.65 2.21
N SER A 523 16.12 14.27 0.93
CA SER A 523 17.23 14.75 0.08
C SER A 523 16.82 15.22 -1.31
N GLY A 524 17.38 16.34 -1.77
CA GLY A 524 17.21 16.74 -3.18
C GLY A 524 15.79 17.14 -3.58
N ASN A 525 14.87 17.40 -2.64
CA ASN A 525 13.51 17.81 -2.94
C ASN A 525 13.44 19.31 -3.25
N SER A 526 12.52 19.74 -4.11
CA SER A 526 12.47 21.11 -4.61
C SER A 526 11.07 21.71 -4.67
N ALA A 527 10.88 22.86 -4.01
CA ALA A 527 9.73 23.75 -4.17
C ALA A 527 10.10 24.95 -5.08
N GLY A 528 10.01 24.77 -6.39
CA GLY A 528 10.62 25.63 -7.41
C GLY A 528 9.88 26.93 -7.74
N GLY A 529 8.59 27.07 -7.45
CA GLY A 529 7.84 28.31 -7.74
C GLY A 529 8.26 29.49 -6.87
N ASP A 530 8.11 30.72 -7.35
CA ASP A 530 8.42 31.93 -6.59
C ASP A 530 7.61 31.97 -5.29
N SER A 531 8.25 32.41 -4.21
CA SER A 531 7.67 32.47 -2.86
C SER A 531 7.25 31.11 -2.27
N SER A 532 7.63 29.98 -2.89
CA SER A 532 7.35 28.65 -2.34
C SER A 532 8.24 28.32 -1.15
N THR A 533 7.73 27.65 -0.13
CA THR A 533 8.47 27.44 1.13
C THR A 533 8.65 25.96 1.49
N GLY A 534 9.73 25.64 2.21
CA GLY A 534 10.02 24.27 2.64
C GLY A 534 10.39 23.36 1.48
N GLY A 535 11.58 23.54 0.91
CA GLY A 535 12.05 22.73 -0.22
C GLY A 535 12.06 21.24 0.10
N GLY A 536 12.62 20.90 1.27
CA GLY A 536 12.53 19.56 1.84
C GLY A 536 11.21 19.40 2.59
N ILE A 537 11.02 20.20 3.63
CA ILE A 537 9.98 20.01 4.63
C ILE A 537 9.27 21.32 4.93
N ARG A 538 7.93 21.28 4.95
CA ARG A 538 7.10 22.30 5.58
C ARG A 538 6.09 21.66 6.53
N ALA A 539 6.12 22.02 7.81
CA ALA A 539 5.09 21.58 8.75
C ALA A 539 4.84 22.52 9.95
N GLY A 540 3.78 22.27 10.72
CA GLY A 540 3.50 23.03 11.94
C GLY A 540 4.46 22.68 13.07
N SER A 541 4.40 21.44 13.53
CA SER A 541 5.32 20.84 14.49
C SER A 541 6.20 19.79 13.82
N ILE A 542 7.49 19.79 14.14
CA ILE A 542 8.48 18.91 13.49
C ILE A 542 9.42 18.33 14.54
N ARG A 543 9.66 17.04 14.42
CA ARG A 543 10.68 16.30 15.17
C ARG A 543 11.56 15.59 14.18
N VAL A 544 12.84 15.96 14.14
CA VAL A 544 13.86 15.31 13.29
C VAL A 544 14.86 14.68 14.22
N ILE A 545 14.90 13.36 14.27
CA ILE A 545 15.86 12.66 15.11
C ILE A 545 16.64 11.64 14.32
N SER A 546 17.97 11.64 14.54
CA SER A 546 18.86 10.66 13.95
C SER A 546 18.68 10.61 12.42
N SER A 547 18.48 11.77 11.78
CA SER A 547 17.99 11.88 10.40
C SER A 547 18.78 12.90 9.58
N THR A 548 18.75 12.77 8.25
CA THR A 548 19.49 13.65 7.33
C THR A 548 18.54 14.44 6.43
N VAL A 549 18.62 15.77 6.46
CA VAL A 549 17.88 16.69 5.57
C VAL A 549 18.88 17.54 4.78
N THR A 550 19.10 17.22 3.50
CA THR A 550 20.17 17.83 2.70
C THR A 550 19.82 18.05 1.23
N GLY A 551 20.52 18.96 0.55
CA GLY A 551 20.36 19.18 -0.89
C GLY A 551 18.97 19.66 -1.33
N ASN A 552 18.10 20.06 -0.41
CA ASN A 552 16.75 20.49 -0.72
C ASN A 552 16.70 21.97 -1.12
N ARG A 553 15.72 22.37 -1.93
CA ARG A 553 15.66 23.68 -2.58
C ARG A 553 14.28 24.34 -2.53
N SER A 554 14.18 25.63 -2.21
CA SER A 554 12.90 26.37 -2.28
C SER A 554 13.03 27.70 -3.04
N GLY A 555 11.96 28.18 -3.69
CA GLY A 555 11.90 29.51 -4.33
C GLY A 555 11.62 30.67 -3.35
N GLY A 556 11.33 30.34 -2.10
CA GLY A 556 11.02 31.21 -0.97
C GLY A 556 11.85 30.78 0.24
N ALA A 557 11.28 30.76 1.44
CA ALA A 557 12.04 30.42 2.66
C ALA A 557 12.12 28.91 2.95
N GLY A 558 13.07 28.51 3.79
CA GLY A 558 13.33 27.14 4.22
C GLY A 558 13.67 26.21 3.06
N GLY A 559 14.91 26.23 2.58
CA GLY A 559 15.39 25.25 1.61
C GLY A 559 15.27 23.84 2.18
N GLY A 560 15.74 23.66 3.43
CA GLY A 560 15.62 22.42 4.20
C GLY A 560 14.27 22.34 4.90
N ILE A 561 14.13 23.04 6.03
CA ILE A 561 12.95 23.00 6.90
C ILE A 561 12.33 24.40 7.06
N HIS A 562 11.01 24.47 6.88
CA HIS A 562 10.19 25.63 7.21
C HIS A 562 9.07 25.24 8.17
N THR A 563 8.81 26.04 9.21
CA THR A 563 7.63 25.85 10.07
C THR A 563 6.66 27.03 10.03
N SER A 564 5.37 26.77 10.15
CA SER A 564 4.35 27.82 10.21
C SER A 564 4.26 28.41 11.63
N GLY A 565 4.25 29.74 11.74
CA GLY A 565 4.27 30.46 13.04
C GLY A 565 2.90 30.76 13.63
N SER A 566 1.90 29.89 13.44
CA SER A 566 0.49 30.24 13.72
C SER A 566 -0.02 29.87 15.13
N ALA A 567 0.71 29.06 15.90
CA ALA A 567 0.30 28.68 17.25
C ALA A 567 1.46 28.88 18.24
N THR A 568 1.25 29.69 19.28
CA THR A 568 2.13 29.70 20.45
C THR A 568 2.16 28.29 21.04
N GLY A 569 3.29 27.59 20.91
CA GLY A 569 3.46 26.22 21.42
C GLY A 569 3.91 25.18 20.38
N SER A 570 3.91 25.47 19.08
CA SER A 570 4.47 24.55 18.07
C SER A 570 5.98 24.32 18.30
N GLU A 571 6.42 23.08 18.16
CA GLU A 571 7.80 22.65 18.44
C GLU A 571 8.56 22.34 17.14
N LEU A 572 9.81 22.80 17.06
CA LEU A 572 10.82 22.30 16.12
C LEU A 572 11.95 21.69 16.95
N LEU A 573 11.95 20.36 17.04
CA LEU A 573 12.97 19.56 17.71
C LEU A 573 13.87 18.93 16.65
N ILE A 574 15.18 19.15 16.78
CA ILE A 574 16.20 18.52 15.94
C ILE A 574 17.24 17.89 16.88
N GLU A 575 17.43 16.58 16.76
CA GLU A 575 18.33 15.84 17.63
C GLU A 575 19.15 14.83 16.85
N ASN A 576 20.45 14.73 17.15
CA ASN A 576 21.36 13.77 16.52
C ASN A 576 21.29 13.77 14.97
N SER A 577 21.02 14.92 14.35
CA SER A 577 20.60 15.01 12.95
C SER A 577 21.45 15.97 12.14
N ILE A 578 21.42 15.81 10.82
CA ILE A 578 22.05 16.73 9.87
C ILE A 578 20.95 17.52 9.16
N VAL A 579 21.01 18.86 9.24
CA VAL A 579 20.24 19.77 8.38
C VAL A 579 21.21 20.77 7.75
N ALA A 580 21.76 20.41 6.59
CA ALA A 580 22.83 21.17 5.95
C ALA A 580 22.81 21.03 4.43
N GLY A 581 23.40 22.00 3.72
CA GLY A 581 23.51 21.99 2.26
C GLY A 581 22.18 22.27 1.55
N ASN A 582 21.20 22.87 2.25
CA ASN A 582 19.91 23.22 1.66
C ASN A 582 19.90 24.67 1.19
N LEU A 583 19.16 24.95 0.12
CA LEU A 583 19.23 26.21 -0.61
C LEU A 583 17.87 26.89 -0.75
N ARG A 584 17.87 28.20 -0.59
CA ARG A 584 16.82 29.10 -1.08
C ARG A 584 17.25 29.73 -2.40
N ASN A 585 16.43 29.60 -3.42
CA ASN A 585 16.54 30.37 -4.64
C ASN A 585 15.72 31.63 -4.52
N THR A 586 16.39 32.76 -4.63
CA THR A 586 15.71 33.96 -5.12
C THR A 586 15.85 34.00 -6.64
N ALA A 587 15.02 34.77 -7.35
CA ALA A 587 15.02 34.87 -8.82
C ALA A 587 16.38 35.20 -9.48
N THR A 588 17.46 35.41 -8.72
CA THR A 588 18.81 35.76 -9.22
C THR A 588 19.99 35.04 -8.55
N THR A 589 19.83 34.36 -7.39
CA THR A 589 20.92 33.60 -6.72
C THR A 589 20.39 32.49 -5.79
N ALA A 590 21.13 31.39 -5.69
CA ALA A 590 20.94 30.37 -4.66
C ALA A 590 21.70 30.77 -3.39
N GLN A 591 21.04 30.70 -2.23
CA GLN A 591 21.57 31.09 -0.92
C GLN A 591 21.39 29.94 0.09
N PRO A 592 22.37 29.66 0.95
CA PRO A 592 22.21 28.69 2.03
C PRO A 592 21.00 29.02 2.92
N ASN A 593 20.12 28.05 3.13
CA ASN A 593 18.93 28.23 3.96
C ASN A 593 18.41 26.89 4.51
N ASP A 594 19.04 26.43 5.58
CA ASP A 594 18.73 25.14 6.22
C ASP A 594 17.44 25.17 7.04
N LEU A 595 17.27 26.18 7.90
CA LEU A 595 16.15 26.30 8.82
C LEU A 595 15.45 27.66 8.71
N THR A 596 14.13 27.69 8.64
CA THR A 596 13.31 28.90 8.84
C THR A 596 12.12 28.58 9.74
N PRO A 597 12.24 28.71 11.07
CA PRO A 597 11.13 28.50 11.99
C PRO A 597 10.16 29.68 11.98
N GLY A 598 8.88 29.38 12.15
CA GLY A 598 7.82 30.35 12.35
C GLY A 598 7.98 31.13 13.66
N SER A 599 7.46 32.36 13.69
CA SER A 599 7.45 33.20 14.90
C SER A 599 6.65 32.53 16.02
N GLY A 600 7.26 32.36 17.19
CA GLY A 600 6.60 31.78 18.37
C GLY A 600 6.81 30.26 18.54
N ASN A 601 7.50 29.60 17.62
CA ASN A 601 7.87 28.19 17.77
C ASN A 601 8.95 28.02 18.84
N ARG A 602 8.85 26.94 19.62
CA ARG A 602 9.93 26.48 20.49
C ARG A 602 10.96 25.73 19.63
N LEU A 603 12.13 26.33 19.45
CA LEU A 603 13.24 25.70 18.75
C LEU A 603 14.16 25.02 19.76
N SER A 604 14.34 23.70 19.63
CA SER A 604 15.30 22.92 20.39
C SER A 604 16.17 22.14 19.41
N VAL A 605 17.49 22.35 19.48
CA VAL A 605 18.47 21.64 18.66
C VAL A 605 19.53 21.08 19.59
N ARG A 606 19.83 19.79 19.50
CA ARG A 606 20.83 19.11 20.35
C ARG A 606 21.63 18.10 19.54
N HIS A 607 22.93 18.00 19.83
CA HIS A 607 23.85 17.04 19.18
C HIS A 607 23.70 16.96 17.65
N SER A 608 23.42 18.09 16.99
CA SER A 608 23.04 18.13 15.57
C SER A 608 23.92 19.08 14.77
N LEU A 609 24.03 18.82 13.46
CA LEU A 609 24.77 19.65 12.51
C LEU A 609 23.79 20.50 11.71
N ILE A 610 23.86 21.82 11.92
CA ILE A 610 23.13 22.83 11.15
C ILE A 610 24.12 23.59 10.28
N GLY A 611 24.03 23.43 8.96
CA GLY A 611 25.00 23.98 8.01
C GLY A 611 25.13 25.51 8.12
N VAL A 612 24.01 26.20 8.36
CA VAL A 612 23.99 27.64 8.61
C VAL A 612 22.80 28.13 9.45
N ASN A 613 23.04 29.12 10.32
CA ASN A 613 22.03 29.72 11.20
C ASN A 613 21.33 31.00 10.65
N THR A 614 21.36 31.27 9.34
CA THR A 614 21.00 32.60 8.76
C THR A 614 19.64 33.15 9.11
N SER A 615 18.69 32.25 9.37
CA SER A 615 17.27 32.55 9.54
C SER A 615 16.78 32.12 10.93
N VAL A 616 17.72 31.81 11.83
CA VAL A 616 17.47 31.36 13.21
C VAL A 616 18.42 32.03 14.19
N ASN A 617 17.93 32.36 15.38
CA ASN A 617 18.79 32.86 16.47
C ASN A 617 19.48 31.68 17.21
N LEU A 618 20.11 30.76 16.47
CA LEU A 618 20.95 29.72 17.05
C LEU A 618 22.36 30.24 17.25
N THR A 619 22.94 29.97 18.42
CA THR A 619 24.33 30.31 18.72
C THR A 619 25.26 29.45 17.85
N GLY A 620 26.06 30.11 17.01
CA GLY A 620 27.09 29.44 16.22
C GLY A 620 28.16 28.79 17.11
N GLY A 621 28.79 27.73 16.64
CA GLY A 621 29.81 26.98 17.39
C GLY A 621 29.89 25.53 16.93
N ALA A 622 31.04 24.89 17.15
CA ALA A 622 31.32 23.51 16.71
C ALA A 622 32.30 22.82 17.69
N PRO A 623 31.80 22.09 18.70
CA PRO A 623 30.42 22.09 19.19
C PRO A 623 30.09 23.35 20.02
N ASN A 624 28.82 23.72 20.11
CA ASN A 624 28.31 24.68 21.10
C ASN A 624 27.93 23.99 22.42
N ALA A 625 27.36 24.73 23.38
CA ALA A 625 27.04 24.20 24.72
C ALA A 625 26.01 23.04 24.70
N ASP A 626 25.19 22.96 23.66
CA ASP A 626 24.16 21.92 23.48
C ASP A 626 24.66 20.77 22.57
N GLY A 627 25.99 20.69 22.34
CA GLY A 627 26.62 19.66 21.51
C GLY A 627 26.44 19.86 19.99
N ASN A 628 25.92 21.00 19.54
CA ASN A 628 25.61 21.22 18.12
C ASN A 628 26.77 21.81 17.33
N TYR A 629 26.81 21.49 16.04
CA TYR A 629 27.70 22.08 15.05
C TYR A 629 26.89 23.04 14.18
N VAL A 630 27.00 24.34 14.46
CA VAL A 630 26.16 25.38 13.84
C VAL A 630 27.03 26.39 13.09
N GLY A 631 26.89 26.41 11.76
CA GLY A 631 27.58 27.36 10.88
C GLY A 631 26.95 28.76 10.85
N THR A 632 27.69 29.73 10.31
CA THR A 632 27.33 31.15 10.17
C THR A 632 27.61 31.67 8.76
N LEU A 633 26.97 32.77 8.33
CA LEU A 633 27.14 33.38 6.99
C LEU A 633 28.49 34.05 6.71
N ALA A 634 29.45 34.01 7.65
CA ALA A 634 30.79 34.51 7.36
C ALA A 634 31.46 33.65 6.26
N GLU A 635 32.36 34.21 5.49
CA GLU A 635 32.97 33.58 4.29
C GLU A 635 33.70 32.24 4.58
N VAL A 636 34.03 31.96 5.86
CA VAL A 636 34.65 30.71 6.36
C VAL A 636 33.72 29.96 7.34
N GLY A 637 32.47 30.41 7.49
CA GLY A 637 31.57 30.07 8.58
C GLY A 637 30.54 28.97 8.28
N LEU A 638 30.35 28.56 7.01
CA LEU A 638 29.47 27.46 6.65
C LEU A 638 30.09 26.12 7.05
N ILE A 639 29.29 25.22 7.62
CA ILE A 639 29.75 23.85 7.93
C ILE A 639 29.26 22.92 6.82
N ASP A 640 30.21 22.31 6.13
CA ASP A 640 29.93 21.22 5.17
C ASP A 640 29.86 19.89 5.95
N PRO A 641 28.75 19.15 5.87
CA PRO A 641 28.64 17.83 6.49
C PRO A 641 29.52 16.76 5.82
N LEU A 642 30.13 17.03 4.66
CA LEU A 642 30.95 16.10 3.90
C LEU A 642 30.23 14.77 3.65
N LEU A 643 29.07 14.88 3.00
CA LEU A 643 28.24 13.73 2.63
C LEU A 643 28.63 13.17 1.26
N GLY A 644 28.60 11.85 1.12
CA GLY A 644 28.60 11.17 -0.17
C GLY A 644 27.31 11.43 -0.95
N PRO A 645 27.22 10.98 -2.22
CA PRO A 645 25.97 11.03 -2.97
C PRO A 645 24.87 10.21 -2.28
N LEU A 646 23.60 10.53 -2.58
CA LEU A 646 22.48 9.66 -2.19
C LEU A 646 22.65 8.34 -2.95
N ALA A 647 22.85 7.25 -2.22
CA ALA A 647 23.17 5.95 -2.81
C ALA A 647 22.63 4.81 -1.93
N ASP A 648 22.60 3.61 -2.50
CA ASP A 648 22.41 2.40 -1.71
C ASP A 648 23.69 2.13 -0.91
N ASN A 649 23.59 2.25 0.42
CA ASN A 649 24.69 1.99 1.36
C ASN A 649 24.42 0.74 2.22
N GLY A 650 23.61 -0.21 1.73
CA GLY A 650 23.39 -1.51 2.36
C GLY A 650 22.14 -1.63 3.24
N GLY A 651 21.23 -0.65 3.17
CA GLY A 651 19.96 -0.64 3.90
C GLY A 651 18.74 -0.81 3.00
N PRO A 652 17.51 -0.80 3.56
CA PRO A 652 16.28 -0.94 2.76
C PRO A 652 15.98 0.31 1.91
N THR A 653 16.57 1.46 2.24
CA THR A 653 16.41 2.72 1.48
C THR A 653 17.75 3.44 1.32
N GLN A 654 17.84 4.33 0.33
CA GLN A 654 19.07 5.07 0.02
C GLN A 654 19.43 6.08 1.11
N THR A 655 20.72 6.23 1.38
CA THR A 655 21.24 7.17 2.40
C THR A 655 22.41 7.98 1.86
N HIS A 656 22.84 8.99 2.64
CA HIS A 656 24.10 9.69 2.41
C HIS A 656 25.16 9.16 3.37
N ALA A 657 26.17 8.46 2.85
CA ALA A 657 27.31 8.04 3.65
C ALA A 657 28.12 9.25 4.13
N LEU A 658 28.71 9.18 5.32
CA LEU A 658 29.66 10.17 5.81
C LEU A 658 31.03 9.95 5.15
N LEU A 659 31.60 11.00 4.55
CA LEU A 659 32.93 10.93 3.96
C LEU A 659 34.03 11.10 5.03
N PRO A 660 35.25 10.61 4.78
CA PRO A 660 36.38 10.80 5.69
C PRO A 660 36.59 12.27 6.06
N GLY A 661 36.71 12.54 7.37
CA GLY A 661 36.86 13.88 7.91
C GLY A 661 35.54 14.65 8.09
N SER A 662 34.39 13.99 7.89
CA SER A 662 33.08 14.60 8.18
C SER A 662 33.00 15.07 9.64
N PRO A 663 32.52 16.30 9.89
CA PRO A 663 32.28 16.81 11.24
C PRO A 663 31.13 16.09 11.97
N ALA A 664 30.35 15.25 11.27
CA ALA A 664 29.25 14.49 11.84
C ALA A 664 29.67 13.15 12.47
N ILE A 665 30.92 12.72 12.25
CA ILE A 665 31.44 11.44 12.76
C ILE A 665 31.74 11.56 14.27
N ASP A 666 31.22 10.65 15.09
CA ASP A 666 31.43 10.50 16.54
C ASP A 666 31.09 11.75 17.37
N THR A 667 30.28 12.65 16.84
CA THR A 667 29.97 13.95 17.47
C THR A 667 28.55 14.07 17.98
N GLY A 668 27.71 13.07 17.70
CA GLY A 668 26.32 13.01 18.15
C GLY A 668 26.15 12.70 19.63
N ALA A 669 24.92 12.31 19.98
CA ALA A 669 24.55 12.00 21.36
C ALA A 669 25.33 10.77 21.86
N VAL A 670 25.71 10.80 23.15
CA VAL A 670 26.22 9.59 23.83
C VAL A 670 25.03 8.67 24.06
N GLN A 671 25.20 7.37 23.85
CA GLN A 671 24.20 6.40 24.27
C GLN A 671 24.13 6.40 25.81
N THR A 672 23.11 7.03 26.39
CA THR A 672 22.72 6.67 27.76
C THR A 672 22.25 5.22 27.72
N ALA A 673 22.69 4.40 28.69
CA ALA A 673 22.65 2.94 28.62
C ALA A 673 21.37 2.38 27.98
N ALA A 674 21.53 1.48 27.01
CA ALA A 674 20.42 0.84 26.33
C ALA A 674 19.43 0.23 27.35
N PRO A 675 18.12 0.50 27.24
CA PRO A 675 17.15 -0.19 28.08
C PRO A 675 17.26 -1.70 27.84
N LEU A 676 17.10 -2.49 28.90
CA LEU A 676 17.04 -3.96 28.76
C LEU A 676 15.83 -4.39 27.93
N TYR A 677 14.74 -3.61 27.98
CA TYR A 677 13.52 -3.82 27.21
C TYR A 677 12.86 -2.48 26.88
N ASP A 678 12.43 -2.31 25.63
CA ASP A 678 11.66 -1.15 25.13
C ASP A 678 10.41 -1.67 24.42
N TYR A 679 9.25 -1.54 25.05
CA TYR A 679 7.96 -1.90 24.45
C TYR A 679 7.28 -0.62 23.95
N ARG A 680 7.05 -0.54 22.63
CA ARG A 680 6.42 0.62 21.98
C ARG A 680 5.11 0.23 21.30
N LEU A 681 4.14 1.15 21.31
CA LEU A 681 2.87 0.99 20.60
C LEU A 681 2.99 1.17 19.07
N ASP A 682 4.13 1.70 18.59
CA ASP A 682 4.39 2.00 17.17
C ASP A 682 5.28 0.98 16.44
N THR A 683 5.87 0.01 17.14
CA THR A 683 6.73 -1.03 16.55
C THR A 683 6.00 -2.36 16.40
N PHE A 684 5.22 -2.49 15.34
CA PHE A 684 5.01 -3.80 14.70
C PHE A 684 6.31 -4.28 13.99
N ALA A 685 7.34 -3.43 13.91
CA ALA A 685 8.59 -3.67 13.19
C ALA A 685 9.54 -4.66 13.89
N ASP A 686 9.63 -4.67 15.22
CA ASP A 686 10.59 -5.54 15.93
C ASP A 686 10.13 -7.01 16.01
N SER A 687 8.84 -7.31 15.78
CA SER A 687 8.34 -8.69 15.68
C SER A 687 8.33 -9.27 14.27
N LEU A 688 8.58 -8.44 13.24
CA LEU A 688 8.66 -8.88 11.83
C LEU A 688 10.09 -9.12 11.35
N GLY A 689 11.09 -8.91 12.21
CA GLY A 689 12.51 -9.15 11.95
C GLY A 689 12.93 -10.62 12.03
N ALA A 690 12.21 -11.54 11.37
CA ALA A 690 12.70 -12.89 11.07
C ALA A 690 11.74 -13.62 10.12
N GLY A 691 11.94 -13.49 8.79
CA GLY A 691 11.64 -14.53 7.80
C GLY A 691 10.26 -15.23 7.77
N ASP A 692 9.24 -14.76 8.48
CA ASP A 692 7.95 -15.44 8.55
C ASP A 692 7.01 -14.95 7.45
N ASP A 693 6.69 -15.90 6.58
CA ASP A 693 5.77 -15.84 5.46
C ASP A 693 4.37 -15.40 5.94
N LEU A 694 3.84 -14.32 5.37
CA LEU A 694 2.50 -13.75 5.67
C LEU A 694 1.34 -14.68 5.24
N THR A 695 1.64 -15.88 4.72
CA THR A 695 0.68 -16.86 4.18
C THR A 695 -0.30 -17.45 5.20
N ASN A 696 -0.19 -17.13 6.50
CA ASN A 696 -1.03 -17.75 7.55
C ASN A 696 -1.97 -16.79 8.30
N LEU A 697 -2.49 -15.76 7.63
CA LEU A 697 -3.59 -14.92 8.16
C LEU A 697 -4.99 -15.43 7.75
N GLY A 698 -5.08 -16.57 7.06
CA GLY A 698 -6.33 -17.27 6.75
C GLY A 698 -6.67 -18.34 7.80
N GLY A 699 -7.25 -17.96 8.94
CA GLY A 699 -7.84 -18.95 9.85
C GLY A 699 -8.17 -18.41 11.24
N ALA A 700 -9.44 -18.45 11.61
CA ALA A 700 -9.87 -18.28 13.00
C ALA A 700 -9.17 -19.29 13.91
N GLY A 701 -8.28 -18.82 14.79
CA GLY A 701 -7.59 -19.64 15.78
C GLY A 701 -6.63 -18.83 16.64
N GLU A 702 -6.98 -18.68 17.92
CA GLU A 702 -6.15 -18.10 18.99
C GLU A 702 -4.70 -18.62 18.93
N PHE A 703 -3.69 -17.75 18.93
CA PHE A 703 -2.55 -17.77 19.87
C PHE A 703 -1.66 -16.50 19.75
N SER A 704 -1.50 -15.86 20.90
CA SER A 704 -0.40 -14.98 21.38
C SER A 704 0.26 -14.01 20.39
N ASN A 705 -0.28 -12.79 20.30
CA ASN A 705 0.53 -11.64 19.92
C ASN A 705 0.14 -10.44 20.80
N GLY A 706 1.05 -10.02 21.68
CA GLY A 706 0.80 -9.01 22.73
C GLY A 706 0.36 -7.64 22.22
N ALA A 707 0.60 -7.34 20.95
CA ALA A 707 0.13 -6.12 20.29
C ALA A 707 -1.40 -6.09 20.04
N TYR A 708 -2.03 -7.24 19.82
CA TYR A 708 -3.46 -7.32 19.50
C TYR A 708 -4.37 -7.06 20.71
N ASN A 709 -3.87 -7.32 21.94
CA ASN A 709 -4.64 -7.11 23.18
C ASN A 709 -4.76 -5.62 23.58
N MET A 710 -3.93 -4.72 23.02
CA MET A 710 -3.98 -3.30 23.34
C MET A 710 -5.05 -2.53 22.56
N LEU A 711 -5.51 -3.04 21.40
CA LEU A 711 -6.64 -2.44 20.65
C LEU A 711 -8.02 -2.74 21.26
N LEU A 712 -8.13 -3.74 22.15
CA LEU A 712 -9.42 -4.18 22.72
C LEU A 712 -9.65 -3.74 24.17
N ASN A 713 -8.79 -2.91 24.76
CA ASN A 713 -8.97 -2.37 26.11
C ASN A 713 -9.16 -3.47 27.20
N GLN A 714 -8.51 -4.63 27.02
CA GLN A 714 -8.64 -5.83 27.88
C GLN A 714 -7.51 -5.96 28.94
N GLY A 715 -6.72 -4.90 29.15
CA GLY A 715 -5.55 -4.92 30.03
C GLY A 715 -4.32 -5.55 29.37
N LEU A 716 -3.16 -4.91 29.53
CA LEU A 716 -1.89 -5.44 29.02
C LEU A 716 -1.38 -6.52 29.98
N GLN A 717 -1.05 -7.69 29.44
CA GLN A 717 -0.55 -8.85 30.17
C GLN A 717 0.74 -9.32 29.48
N THR A 718 1.92 -8.89 29.95
CA THR A 718 3.22 -9.26 29.37
C THR A 718 4.02 -10.18 30.28
N GLU A 719 4.70 -11.17 29.69
CA GLU A 719 5.68 -12.02 30.38
C GLU A 719 7.06 -11.34 30.35
N ILE A 720 7.58 -10.94 31.51
CA ILE A 720 8.90 -10.33 31.64
C ILE A 720 9.87 -11.38 32.24
N PRO A 721 11.00 -11.71 31.59
CA PRO A 721 12.02 -12.62 32.14
C PRO A 721 12.65 -12.09 33.45
N ALA A 722 13.21 -12.99 34.26
CA ALA A 722 13.74 -12.66 35.61
C ALA A 722 14.82 -11.55 35.58
N VAL A 723 14.46 -10.36 36.08
CA VAL A 723 15.35 -9.18 36.21
C VAL A 723 15.88 -9.06 37.65
N ASN A 724 16.98 -8.33 37.84
CA ASN A 724 17.54 -8.04 39.17
C ASN A 724 16.53 -7.24 40.01
N ALA A 725 16.00 -7.83 41.09
CA ALA A 725 14.94 -7.24 41.90
C ALA A 725 15.41 -6.09 42.82
N ASP A 726 16.73 -5.94 42.98
CA ASP A 726 17.31 -5.03 43.98
C ASP A 726 17.53 -3.61 43.43
N ASN A 727 17.83 -3.46 42.14
CA ASN A 727 18.15 -2.19 41.47
C ASN A 727 17.55 -2.15 40.06
N TYR A 728 16.71 -1.15 39.73
CA TYR A 728 16.07 -1.05 38.42
C TYR A 728 15.46 0.34 38.16
N THR A 729 15.12 0.65 36.90
CA THR A 729 14.27 1.79 36.55
C THR A 729 13.16 1.36 35.60
N LEU A 730 11.93 1.81 35.86
CA LEU A 730 10.76 1.65 35.00
C LEU A 730 10.32 3.02 34.51
N GLU A 731 10.24 3.17 33.19
CA GLU A 731 9.75 4.37 32.52
C GLU A 731 8.43 4.08 31.81
N LEU A 732 7.47 4.99 31.93
CA LEU A 732 6.12 4.89 31.38
C LEU A 732 5.74 6.22 30.72
N PHE A 733 5.21 6.16 29.50
CA PHE A 733 4.63 7.31 28.81
C PHE A 733 3.13 7.09 28.61
N ILE A 734 2.29 7.90 29.26
CA ILE A 734 0.85 7.63 29.40
C ILE A 734 0.01 8.89 29.20
N LYS A 735 -1.10 8.78 28.49
CA LYS A 735 -2.13 9.80 28.34
C LYS A 735 -3.39 9.36 29.06
N PHE A 736 -4.02 10.29 29.77
CA PHE A 736 -5.30 10.03 30.44
C PHE A 736 -6.43 10.76 29.71
N ASP A 737 -7.26 10.00 29.00
CA ASP A 737 -8.42 10.53 28.26
C ASP A 737 -9.69 10.48 29.12
N ASP A 738 -10.50 11.55 29.02
CA ASP A 738 -11.92 11.58 29.41
C ASP A 738 -12.23 11.17 30.88
N LEU A 739 -11.43 11.68 31.83
CA LEU A 739 -11.55 11.41 33.27
C LEU A 739 -12.79 12.04 33.94
N HIS A 740 -13.70 12.67 33.19
CA HIS A 740 -14.87 13.37 33.74
C HIS A 740 -16.07 12.47 34.13
N ALA A 741 -16.01 11.16 33.88
CA ALA A 741 -17.12 10.26 34.19
C ALA A 741 -17.01 9.51 35.52
N PHE A 742 -16.20 10.00 36.46
CA PHE A 742 -16.30 9.56 37.84
C PHE A 742 -17.53 10.23 38.47
N LEU A 743 -18.68 9.56 38.32
CA LEU A 743 -19.96 10.03 38.85
C LEU A 743 -20.02 10.02 40.38
N PHE A 744 -19.01 9.45 41.06
CA PHE A 744 -18.97 9.36 42.52
C PHE A 744 -17.63 9.85 43.11
N ALA A 745 -17.72 10.49 44.28
CA ALA A 745 -16.55 10.77 45.09
C ALA A 745 -16.02 9.42 45.63
N GLU A 746 -14.83 9.01 45.18
CA GLU A 746 -14.08 7.76 45.51
C GLU A 746 -13.86 6.74 44.37
N ASP A 747 -13.92 7.15 43.10
CA ASP A 747 -13.46 6.28 42.02
C ASP A 747 -11.92 6.36 41.83
N TYR A 748 -11.25 5.20 41.82
CA TYR A 748 -9.80 5.05 41.66
C TYR A 748 -9.50 4.09 40.49
N GLN A 749 -8.56 4.45 39.61
CA GLN A 749 -8.03 3.56 38.58
C GLN A 749 -6.60 3.16 38.91
N LYS A 750 -6.33 1.86 39.05
CA LYS A 750 -4.98 1.33 39.31
C LYS A 750 -4.18 1.33 38.00
N ILE A 751 -3.05 2.03 37.97
CA ILE A 751 -2.14 2.16 36.82
C ILE A 751 -1.06 1.08 36.87
N ILE A 752 -0.49 0.87 38.08
CA ILE A 752 0.58 -0.10 38.32
C ILE A 752 0.20 -0.89 39.57
N ASP A 753 0.19 -2.21 39.45
CA ASP A 753 -0.02 -3.12 40.58
C ASP A 753 1.31 -3.52 41.21
N PHE A 754 1.46 -3.26 42.50
CA PHE A 754 2.62 -3.67 43.30
C PHE A 754 2.26 -4.83 44.24
N GLY A 755 1.02 -5.34 44.17
CA GLY A 755 0.49 -6.33 45.10
C GLY A 755 0.88 -7.77 44.78
N ALA A 756 1.47 -8.46 45.76
CA ALA A 756 1.37 -9.92 45.85
C ALA A 756 -0.02 -10.34 46.36
N ASP A 757 -0.36 -11.64 46.32
CA ASP A 757 -1.62 -12.22 46.82
C ASP A 757 -1.98 -11.82 48.28
N ALA A 758 -1.01 -11.32 49.05
CA ALA A 758 -1.18 -10.83 50.42
C ALA A 758 -1.57 -9.34 50.53
N HIS A 759 -1.41 -8.53 49.48
CA HIS A 759 -1.55 -7.06 49.51
C HIS A 759 -2.23 -6.49 48.24
N PRO A 760 -3.53 -6.76 48.02
CA PRO A 760 -4.23 -6.44 46.76
C PRO A 760 -4.43 -4.94 46.48
N LEU A 761 -4.21 -4.08 47.47
CA LEU A 761 -4.41 -2.62 47.37
C LEU A 761 -3.09 -1.84 47.20
N ALA A 762 -1.94 -2.53 47.11
CA ALA A 762 -0.66 -1.87 46.87
C ALA A 762 -0.52 -1.50 45.39
N GLY A 763 -0.32 -0.23 45.08
CA GLY A 763 -0.31 0.23 43.68
C GLY A 763 -0.17 1.73 43.51
N LEU A 764 0.04 2.14 42.26
CA LEU A 764 -0.10 3.51 41.80
C LEU A 764 -1.48 3.72 41.18
N TYR A 765 -2.20 4.75 41.61
CA TYR A 765 -3.58 5.02 41.22
C TYR A 765 -3.75 6.43 40.66
N VAL A 766 -4.61 6.60 39.66
CA VAL A 766 -5.22 7.90 39.32
C VAL A 766 -6.57 8.01 40.02
N TYR A 767 -6.89 9.21 40.52
CA TYR A 767 -8.24 9.52 41.00
C TYR A 767 -8.66 10.93 40.58
N SER A 768 -9.96 11.14 40.40
CA SER A 768 -10.59 12.45 40.25
C SER A 768 -11.84 12.53 41.14
N SER A 769 -12.08 13.70 41.72
CA SER A 769 -13.32 14.00 42.46
C SER A 769 -14.15 14.94 41.60
N SER A 770 -15.47 14.74 41.50
CA SER A 770 -16.41 15.55 40.69
C SER A 770 -15.99 17.02 40.52
N GLY A 771 -15.44 17.37 39.35
CA GLY A 771 -15.01 18.72 38.99
C GLY A 771 -13.58 19.14 39.40
N SER A 772 -12.71 18.20 39.79
CA SER A 772 -11.30 18.45 40.13
C SER A 772 -10.33 17.79 39.14
N VAL A 773 -9.19 18.44 38.91
CA VAL A 773 -8.05 17.94 38.11
C VAL A 773 -7.57 16.57 38.64
N PRO A 774 -7.30 15.57 37.77
CA PRO A 774 -6.82 14.26 38.15
C PRO A 774 -5.50 14.32 38.92
N ARG A 775 -5.35 13.41 39.87
CA ARG A 775 -4.16 13.32 40.73
C ARG A 775 -3.67 11.90 40.84
N LEU A 776 -2.34 11.75 40.90
CA LEU A 776 -1.70 10.48 41.24
C LEU A 776 -1.73 10.24 42.75
N ARG A 777 -1.98 8.98 43.13
CA ARG A 777 -1.97 8.50 44.51
C ARG A 777 -1.25 7.16 44.60
N TYR A 778 -0.27 7.09 45.50
CA TYR A 778 0.43 5.85 45.83
C TYR A 778 -0.16 5.21 47.10
N VAL A 779 -0.36 3.89 47.09
CA VAL A 779 -0.86 3.12 48.24
C VAL A 779 0.14 2.01 48.59
N ALA A 780 0.61 2.01 49.84
CA ALA A 780 1.71 1.17 50.30
C ALA A 780 1.34 0.08 51.34
N ASN A 781 0.15 0.13 51.98
CA ASN A 781 -0.19 -0.80 53.07
C ASN A 781 -1.72 -0.97 53.24
N PRO A 782 -2.22 -2.20 53.54
CA PRO A 782 -3.63 -2.45 53.84
C PRO A 782 -4.20 -1.73 55.09
N ASN A 783 -3.37 -1.24 56.03
CA ASN A 783 -3.84 -0.72 57.33
C ASN A 783 -3.58 0.78 57.62
N GLY A 784 -3.48 1.61 56.58
CA GLY A 784 -3.85 3.02 56.73
C GLY A 784 -2.77 4.05 56.43
N GLY A 785 -3.23 5.06 55.70
CA GLY A 785 -2.49 6.28 55.35
C GLY A 785 -2.61 6.57 53.87
N PHE A 786 -3.77 7.06 53.41
CA PHE A 786 -3.83 7.76 52.14
C PHE A 786 -2.92 8.98 52.26
N PHE A 787 -1.82 9.02 51.51
CA PHE A 787 -1.02 10.24 51.43
C PHE A 787 -1.80 11.27 50.62
N THR A 788 -2.25 12.34 51.28
CA THR A 788 -2.90 13.48 50.62
C THR A 788 -1.84 14.49 50.21
N GLY A 789 -1.46 14.45 48.93
CA GLY A 789 -0.49 15.36 48.32
C GLY A 789 0.00 14.75 47.01
N GLY A 790 -0.85 14.77 45.98
CA GLY A 790 -0.54 14.26 44.65
C GLY A 790 -0.35 15.41 43.66
N THR A 791 0.60 15.23 42.75
CA THR A 791 0.87 16.09 41.59
C THR A 791 -0.38 16.17 40.72
N GLN A 792 -0.76 17.37 40.29
CA GLN A 792 -1.86 17.58 39.36
C GLN A 792 -1.38 17.18 37.96
N LEU A 793 -2.11 16.28 37.32
CA LEU A 793 -1.89 15.91 35.92
C LEU A 793 -2.83 16.73 35.04
N ALA A 794 -2.36 17.13 33.86
CA ALA A 794 -3.21 17.82 32.90
C ALA A 794 -4.02 16.79 32.09
N GLU A 795 -5.33 16.97 32.02
CA GLU A 795 -6.22 16.08 31.25
C GLU A 795 -5.88 16.15 29.75
N ASP A 796 -6.09 15.04 29.04
CA ASP A 796 -5.82 14.88 27.61
C ASP A 796 -4.37 15.23 27.18
N THR A 797 -3.42 15.18 28.12
CA THR A 797 -1.99 15.36 27.83
C THR A 797 -1.19 14.11 28.18
N TRP A 798 -0.08 13.93 27.45
CA TRP A 798 0.89 12.88 27.74
C TRP A 798 1.74 13.24 28.94
N HIS A 799 1.96 12.27 29.82
CA HIS A 799 2.80 12.38 31.00
C HIS A 799 3.91 11.32 30.98
N HIS A 800 5.10 11.74 31.41
CA HIS A 800 6.28 10.89 31.56
C HIS A 800 6.44 10.48 33.02
N LEU A 801 6.30 9.20 33.33
CA LEU A 801 6.44 8.67 34.69
C LEU A 801 7.68 7.79 34.76
N VAL A 802 8.59 8.07 35.70
CA VAL A 802 9.78 7.25 35.94
C VAL A 802 9.82 6.80 37.40
N LEU A 803 9.95 5.50 37.60
CA LEU A 803 10.13 4.84 38.89
C LEU A 803 11.53 4.24 38.94
N THR A 804 12.40 4.78 39.80
CA THR A 804 13.76 4.27 39.94
C THR A 804 13.99 3.67 41.32
N ARG A 805 14.59 2.49 41.37
CA ARG A 805 14.91 1.74 42.58
C ARG A 805 16.42 1.63 42.76
N ASP A 806 16.90 2.09 43.91
CA ASP A 806 18.28 2.02 44.36
C ASP A 806 18.34 1.49 45.80
N ASP A 807 18.65 0.22 45.99
CA ASP A 807 18.72 -0.40 47.31
C ASP A 807 19.94 0.06 48.15
N THR A 808 20.86 0.84 47.57
CA THR A 808 21.95 1.50 48.30
C THR A 808 21.54 2.83 48.93
N ALA A 809 20.39 3.39 48.52
CA ALA A 809 19.85 4.65 49.03
C ALA A 809 19.04 4.47 50.33
N THR A 810 18.98 5.54 51.15
CA THR A 810 18.15 5.58 52.38
C THR A 810 16.66 5.45 52.12
N ASN A 811 16.21 5.88 50.93
CA ASN A 811 14.88 5.66 50.40
C ASN A 811 15.04 4.89 49.09
N PRO A 812 14.64 3.60 49.02
CA PRO A 812 15.04 2.75 47.92
C PRO A 812 14.24 2.94 46.64
N LEU A 813 13.16 3.74 46.63
CA LEU A 813 12.32 3.96 45.45
C LEU A 813 11.97 5.44 45.31
N SER A 814 12.18 6.00 44.13
CA SER A 814 11.89 7.40 43.79
C SER A 814 10.97 7.48 42.57
N LEU A 815 10.03 8.43 42.59
CA LEU A 815 9.12 8.75 41.49
C LEU A 815 9.45 10.13 40.91
N TYR A 816 9.53 10.17 39.58
CA TYR A 816 9.62 11.38 38.79
C TYR A 816 8.39 11.47 37.88
N ILE A 817 7.85 12.67 37.75
CA ILE A 817 6.76 12.99 36.82
C ILE A 817 7.24 14.15 35.96
N ASP A 818 7.13 13.99 34.64
CA ASP A 818 7.50 15.01 33.68
C ASP A 818 8.91 15.55 33.95
N GLY A 819 9.85 14.61 34.19
CA GLY A 819 11.27 14.87 34.47
C GLY A 819 11.55 15.58 35.79
N GLN A 820 10.53 15.92 36.57
CA GLN A 820 10.69 16.53 37.87
C GLN A 820 10.67 15.46 38.95
N PHE A 821 11.60 15.57 39.91
CA PHE A 821 11.57 14.74 41.10
C PHE A 821 10.32 15.06 41.91
N GLU A 822 9.49 14.04 42.17
CA GLU A 822 8.28 14.21 42.95
C GLU A 822 8.48 13.76 44.38
N ARG A 823 8.93 12.51 44.56
CA ARG A 823 8.95 11.91 45.90
C ARG A 823 9.81 10.65 46.01
N ASP A 824 10.39 10.51 47.18
CA ASP A 824 10.98 9.27 47.69
C ASP A 824 10.00 8.46 48.54
N PHE A 825 10.09 7.14 48.44
CA PHE A 825 9.37 6.18 49.27
C PHE A 825 10.33 5.50 50.26
N PRO A 826 10.04 5.55 51.58
CA PRO A 826 10.89 4.94 52.59
C PRO A 826 10.85 3.41 52.53
N ARG A 827 11.95 2.76 52.92
CA ARG A 827 12.03 1.30 53.09
C ARG A 827 11.04 0.85 54.17
N LEU A 828 10.08 -0.01 53.82
CA LEU A 828 9.09 -0.51 54.77
C LEU A 828 9.73 -1.53 55.73
N ALA A 829 9.65 -1.29 57.04
CA ALA A 829 10.35 -2.05 58.08
C ALA A 829 9.88 -3.52 58.23
N ASP A 830 8.68 -3.86 57.76
CA ASP A 830 8.10 -5.21 57.86
C ASP A 830 7.93 -5.90 56.50
N ALA A 831 8.42 -5.28 55.42
CA ALA A 831 8.34 -5.83 54.09
C ALA A 831 9.65 -6.54 53.73
N THR A 832 9.90 -7.68 54.38
CA THR A 832 10.80 -8.71 53.82
C THR A 832 10.30 -9.25 52.47
N HIS A 833 9.12 -8.81 52.02
CA HIS A 833 8.45 -9.17 50.77
C HIS A 833 8.09 -7.95 49.90
N MET A 834 8.80 -6.82 50.00
CA MET A 834 8.87 -5.86 48.86
C MET A 834 9.80 -6.42 47.78
N VAL A 835 9.68 -7.73 47.55
CA VAL A 835 10.41 -8.55 46.59
C VAL A 835 9.62 -8.43 45.30
N GLY A 836 10.07 -7.46 44.51
CA GLY A 836 9.97 -7.42 43.07
C GLY A 836 8.58 -7.40 42.44
N VAL A 837 8.56 -6.85 41.24
CA VAL A 837 7.76 -7.45 40.17
C VAL A 837 8.16 -8.94 39.98
N PHE A 838 9.25 -9.42 40.61
CA PHE A 838 9.80 -10.76 40.49
C PHE A 838 10.39 -11.33 41.81
N THR A 839 10.15 -12.64 42.03
CA THR A 839 10.72 -13.63 43.01
C THR A 839 9.94 -13.89 44.32
N GLU A 840 9.88 -15.09 44.93
CA GLU A 840 10.80 -16.25 45.10
C GLU A 840 10.39 -17.55 44.35
N GLU A 841 11.34 -18.23 43.68
CA GLU A 841 12.14 -19.40 44.14
C GLU A 841 11.32 -20.63 44.60
N GLY A 842 11.26 -21.64 43.71
CA GLY A 842 10.81 -22.99 44.06
C GLY A 842 10.18 -23.80 42.91
N ASP A 843 9.76 -23.16 41.83
CA ASP A 843 9.12 -23.84 40.70
C ASP A 843 9.67 -23.31 39.38
N SER A 844 10.23 -24.19 38.56
CA SER A 844 10.85 -23.89 37.25
C SER A 844 9.83 -23.50 36.17
N SER A 845 8.70 -22.91 36.56
CA SER A 845 7.57 -22.58 35.68
C SER A 845 6.78 -21.32 36.12
N ALA A 846 7.32 -20.46 36.97
CA ALA A 846 6.62 -19.26 37.44
C ALA A 846 7.05 -17.97 36.68
N THR A 847 6.56 -17.79 35.46
CA THR A 847 6.43 -16.47 34.81
C THR A 847 5.24 -15.75 35.46
N ARG A 848 5.40 -14.53 35.99
CA ARG A 848 4.30 -13.71 36.51
C ARG A 848 4.13 -12.45 35.66
N LEU A 849 2.87 -12.07 35.45
CA LEU A 849 2.42 -10.99 34.59
C LEU A 849 2.44 -9.61 35.28
N LEU A 850 2.96 -8.60 34.59
CA LEU A 850 2.57 -7.21 34.85
C LEU A 850 1.15 -7.01 34.28
N THR A 851 0.17 -6.71 35.14
CA THR A 851 -1.20 -6.39 34.69
C THR A 851 -1.40 -4.88 34.80
N MET A 852 -1.56 -4.20 33.66
CA MET A 852 -1.89 -2.77 33.60
C MET A 852 -3.34 -2.59 33.15
N LEU A 853 -4.07 -1.71 33.84
CA LEU A 853 -5.48 -1.36 33.64
C LEU A 853 -6.46 -2.53 33.89
N HIS A 854 -6.91 -2.65 35.15
CA HIS A 854 -8.03 -3.53 35.51
C HIS A 854 -9.13 -2.72 36.19
N SER A 855 -10.37 -2.83 35.71
CA SER A 855 -11.56 -2.45 36.49
C SER A 855 -12.01 -3.67 37.28
N ASP A 856 -11.73 -3.71 38.58
CA ASP A 856 -12.10 -4.82 39.48
C ASP A 856 -13.64 -4.99 39.71
N SER A 857 -14.49 -4.39 38.88
CA SER A 857 -15.96 -4.46 39.04
C SER A 857 -16.68 -4.76 37.73
N GLU A 858 -17.41 -5.89 37.71
CA GLU A 858 -18.43 -6.25 36.71
C GLU A 858 -19.28 -5.03 36.28
N PRO A 859 -19.41 -4.72 34.98
CA PRO A 859 -20.08 -3.50 34.53
C PRO A 859 -21.60 -3.68 34.55
N LEU A 860 -22.26 -3.22 35.61
CA LEU A 860 -23.66 -2.81 35.57
C LEU A 860 -23.70 -1.32 35.20
N PHE A 861 -24.00 -1.05 33.93
CA PHE A 861 -24.18 0.26 33.29
C PHE A 861 -22.89 1.03 32.93
N GLY A 862 -22.84 1.47 31.66
CA GLY A 862 -21.65 2.02 31.01
C GLY A 862 -21.08 3.29 31.65
N LEU A 863 -19.76 3.26 31.89
CA LEU A 863 -18.87 4.39 32.18
C LEU A 863 -17.53 4.17 31.40
N PRO A 864 -16.73 5.21 31.13
CA PRO A 864 -15.90 5.34 29.92
C PRO A 864 -14.52 4.68 29.99
N ARG A 865 -13.95 4.58 28.77
CA ARG A 865 -12.64 4.02 28.39
C ARG A 865 -11.51 4.90 28.95
N GLY A 866 -10.63 4.38 29.81
CA GLY A 866 -9.63 5.21 30.51
C GLY A 866 -8.18 4.84 30.24
N GLY A 867 -7.47 5.68 29.47
CA GLY A 867 -6.00 5.81 29.38
C GLY A 867 -5.31 5.09 28.22
N ALA A 868 -4.41 5.79 27.50
CA ALA A 868 -3.53 5.24 26.45
C ALA A 868 -2.07 5.20 26.93
N VAL A 869 -1.37 4.08 26.74
CA VAL A 869 0.06 3.91 27.05
C VAL A 869 0.85 3.84 25.74
N ASP A 870 1.81 4.75 25.55
CA ASP A 870 2.63 4.86 24.33
C ASP A 870 3.91 4.01 24.42
N ARG A 871 4.54 4.01 25.61
CA ARG A 871 5.86 3.38 25.82
C ARG A 871 6.04 2.83 27.22
N ILE A 872 6.74 1.70 27.32
CA ILE A 872 7.25 1.11 28.57
C ILE A 872 8.72 0.73 28.39
N ARG A 873 9.63 1.26 29.23
CA ARG A 873 11.04 0.86 29.24
C ARG A 873 11.49 0.37 30.60
N PHE A 874 12.38 -0.63 30.58
CA PHE A 874 13.00 -1.21 31.76
C PHE A 874 14.53 -1.11 31.69
N PHE A 875 15.13 -0.66 32.78
CA PHE A 875 16.59 -0.62 33.00
C PHE A 875 16.93 -1.50 34.21
N ASP A 876 18.02 -2.27 34.18
CA ASP A 876 18.54 -3.07 35.32
C ASP A 876 19.36 -2.27 36.33
N ARG A 877 19.30 -0.94 36.24
CA ARG A 877 19.96 -0.04 37.17
C ARG A 877 19.10 1.17 37.48
N PRO A 878 19.33 1.82 38.63
CA PRO A 878 18.84 3.15 38.85
C PRO A 878 19.44 4.13 37.82
N LEU A 879 18.61 5.07 37.37
CA LEU A 879 19.02 6.21 36.55
C LEU A 879 19.17 7.43 37.48
N ASP A 880 20.14 8.28 37.21
CA ASP A 880 20.30 9.53 37.96
C ASP A 880 19.37 10.66 37.46
N ALA A 881 19.37 11.79 38.16
CA ALA A 881 18.46 12.90 37.84
C ALA A 881 18.75 13.55 36.48
N ASP A 882 20.01 13.60 36.04
CA ASP A 882 20.39 14.18 34.76
C ASP A 882 19.98 13.23 33.62
N GLU A 883 20.15 11.91 33.80
CA GLU A 883 19.68 10.88 32.87
C GLU A 883 18.13 10.86 32.74
N ILE A 884 17.41 11.09 33.84
CA ILE A 884 15.94 11.16 33.86
C ILE A 884 15.43 12.48 33.26
N GLU A 885 16.12 13.60 33.50
CA GLU A 885 15.84 14.87 32.85
C GLU A 885 16.10 14.78 31.35
N ASP A 886 17.17 14.11 30.91
CA ASP A 886 17.45 13.82 29.51
C ASP A 886 16.34 12.94 28.89
N LEU A 887 15.89 11.88 29.58
CA LEU A 887 14.74 11.07 29.14
C LEU A 887 13.45 11.89 29.00
N TYR A 888 13.21 12.85 29.88
CA TYR A 888 12.03 13.72 29.84
C TYR A 888 12.10 14.81 28.78
N VAL A 889 13.22 15.54 28.73
CA VAL A 889 13.46 16.64 27.80
C VAL A 889 13.59 16.11 26.37
N ALA A 890 13.98 14.85 26.20
CA ALA A 890 13.89 14.11 24.95
C ALA A 890 12.45 13.77 24.55
N GLY A 891 11.50 13.65 25.49
CA GLY A 891 10.09 13.26 25.27
C GLY A 891 9.89 11.74 25.09
N PRO A 892 8.79 11.28 24.44
CA PRO A 892 8.56 9.86 24.08
C PRO A 892 9.55 9.32 23.03
N SER A 893 10.79 9.82 23.03
CA SER A 893 11.64 9.97 21.86
C SER A 893 13.11 10.14 22.24
N ASN A 894 13.57 9.44 23.29
CA ASN A 894 15.00 9.09 23.31
C ASN A 894 15.21 8.09 22.15
N PHE A 895 15.73 8.61 21.05
CA PHE A 895 15.79 8.01 19.71
C PHE A 895 17.24 7.70 19.31
N VAL A 896 18.02 7.15 20.23
CA VAL A 896 19.11 6.27 19.81
C VAL A 896 18.45 4.92 19.56
N THR A 897 17.97 4.73 18.34
CA THR A 897 17.57 3.42 17.83
C THR A 897 18.75 2.46 17.95
N GLU A 898 18.50 1.16 18.10
CA GLU A 898 19.59 0.17 18.16
C GLU A 898 20.44 0.19 16.88
N PHE A 899 19.79 0.47 15.75
CA PHE A 899 20.39 0.51 14.43
C PHE A 899 20.26 1.89 13.77
N ASP A 900 21.12 2.19 12.80
CA ASP A 900 20.92 3.35 11.91
C ASP A 900 19.84 3.06 10.84
N GLN A 901 19.65 3.96 9.85
CA GLN A 901 18.62 3.81 8.81
C GLN A 901 18.70 2.49 8.02
N ARG A 902 19.85 1.81 8.00
CA ARG A 902 20.01 0.52 7.31
C ARG A 902 19.38 -0.64 8.06
N GLY A 903 19.02 -0.46 9.33
CA GLY A 903 18.33 -1.46 10.14
C GLY A 903 19.26 -2.52 10.73
N PRO A 904 18.70 -3.68 11.15
CA PRO A 904 19.45 -4.71 11.87
C PRO A 904 20.78 -5.10 11.22
N GLY A 905 21.84 -5.15 12.03
CA GLY A 905 23.23 -5.37 11.58
C GLY A 905 24.04 -4.07 11.45
N PHE A 906 23.37 -2.91 11.41
CA PHE A 906 24.01 -1.61 11.33
C PHE A 906 23.82 -0.81 12.62
N ALA A 907 24.61 -1.12 13.65
CA ALA A 907 24.50 -0.48 14.97
C ALA A 907 24.56 1.06 14.86
N ARG A 908 23.73 1.75 15.66
CA ARG A 908 23.63 3.22 15.68
C ARG A 908 24.78 3.94 16.37
N VAL A 909 25.62 3.19 17.08
CA VAL A 909 26.73 3.72 17.88
C VAL A 909 27.92 2.81 17.68
N VAL A 910 28.92 3.31 16.97
CA VAL A 910 30.22 2.65 16.78
C VAL A 910 31.30 3.60 17.27
N GLY A 911 32.15 3.17 18.23
CA GLY A 911 33.18 4.08 18.79
C GLY A 911 32.73 4.90 20.01
N GLY A 912 31.49 4.71 20.49
CA GLY A 912 31.01 5.19 21.79
C GLY A 912 30.11 6.43 21.74
N ARG A 913 29.99 7.08 20.59
CA ARG A 913 28.98 8.12 20.29
C ARG A 913 28.29 7.77 18.99
N ALA A 914 27.04 8.19 18.83
CA ALA A 914 26.40 8.11 17.52
C ALA A 914 27.00 9.18 16.60
N ASP A 915 27.05 8.89 15.31
CA ASP A 915 27.20 9.91 14.29
C ASP A 915 25.91 10.74 14.20
N MET A 916 26.04 11.99 13.75
CA MET A 916 24.88 12.81 13.43
C MET A 916 24.31 12.42 12.06
N GLY A 917 22.98 12.37 11.93
CA GLY A 917 22.31 12.08 10.67
C GLY A 917 21.68 10.69 10.63
N ALA A 918 21.26 10.22 9.46
CA ALA A 918 20.58 8.93 9.32
C ALA A 918 21.53 7.72 9.18
N TYR A 919 22.81 7.98 8.89
CA TYR A 919 23.82 6.97 8.60
C TYR A 919 24.91 6.99 9.69
N GLU A 920 25.25 5.81 10.19
CA GLU A 920 26.41 5.58 11.05
C GLU A 920 27.58 5.07 10.20
N LEU A 921 28.73 5.70 10.29
CA LEU A 921 29.96 5.20 9.69
C LEU A 921 30.41 3.96 10.44
N GLN A 922 30.04 2.81 9.87
CA GLN A 922 30.68 1.57 10.24
C GLN A 922 32.02 1.50 9.53
N VAL A 923 33.09 1.67 10.29
CA VAL A 923 34.41 1.30 9.81
C VAL A 923 34.45 -0.23 9.75
N SER A 924 34.05 -0.79 8.60
CA SER A 924 34.40 -2.17 8.28
C SER A 924 35.91 -2.20 8.14
N LEU A 925 36.56 -2.72 9.18
CA LEU A 925 37.95 -3.09 9.09
C LEU A 925 38.02 -4.13 7.98
N ALA A 926 38.69 -3.80 6.88
CA ALA A 926 39.08 -4.82 5.94
C ALA A 926 39.97 -5.77 6.76
N ASN A 927 39.53 -7.01 6.98
CA ASN A 927 40.31 -8.03 7.69
C ASN A 927 40.79 -7.59 9.10
N PRO A 928 39.89 -7.35 10.08
CA PRO A 928 40.30 -6.86 11.40
C PRO A 928 41.37 -7.75 12.05
N GLY A 929 42.48 -7.14 12.46
CA GLY A 929 43.60 -7.85 13.07
C GLY A 929 44.63 -8.45 12.10
N ASP A 930 44.40 -8.43 10.79
CA ASP A 930 45.36 -8.89 9.75
C ASP A 930 46.41 -7.79 9.47
N PHE A 931 47.18 -7.40 10.48
CA PHE A 931 48.07 -6.24 10.40
C PHE A 931 49.17 -6.34 9.34
N ASN A 932 49.39 -7.52 8.76
CA ASN A 932 50.31 -7.72 7.65
C ASN A 932 49.61 -7.87 6.27
N ASN A 933 48.27 -7.89 6.24
CA ASN A 933 47.40 -8.00 5.08
C ASN A 933 47.66 -9.25 4.21
N ASP A 934 47.97 -10.39 4.83
CA ASP A 934 48.17 -11.68 4.15
C ASP A 934 46.89 -12.53 4.06
N GLY A 935 45.77 -12.00 4.55
CA GLY A 935 44.47 -12.65 4.59
C GLY A 935 44.33 -13.60 5.77
N LYS A 936 45.21 -13.57 6.77
CA LYS A 936 45.11 -14.38 7.98
C LYS A 936 45.41 -13.53 9.20
N VAL A 937 44.70 -13.80 10.29
CA VAL A 937 45.01 -13.21 11.60
C VAL A 937 45.77 -14.23 12.41
N ASP A 938 47.09 -14.12 12.46
CA ASP A 938 47.94 -15.04 13.18
C ASP A 938 49.07 -14.33 13.96
N ALA A 939 50.06 -15.10 14.43
CA ALA A 939 51.12 -14.56 15.27
C ALA A 939 52.02 -13.57 14.52
N ALA A 940 52.03 -13.58 13.19
CA ALA A 940 52.75 -12.63 12.35
C ALA A 940 52.17 -11.22 12.52
N ASP A 941 50.86 -11.07 12.65
CA ASP A 941 50.20 -9.77 12.84
C ASP A 941 50.52 -9.15 14.18
N TYR A 942 50.57 -9.96 15.24
CA TYR A 942 51.03 -9.50 16.57
C TYR A 942 52.42 -8.88 16.51
N THR A 943 53.31 -9.43 15.69
CA THR A 943 54.64 -8.87 15.46
C THR A 943 54.57 -7.49 14.80
N VAL A 944 53.69 -7.31 13.80
CA VAL A 944 53.50 -6.02 13.14
C VAL A 944 52.92 -4.99 14.10
N TRP A 945 51.93 -5.35 14.91
CA TRP A 945 51.41 -4.48 15.97
C TRP A 945 52.48 -4.08 16.97
N ARG A 946 53.20 -5.07 17.53
CA ARG A 946 54.20 -4.84 18.58
C ARG A 946 55.32 -3.92 18.10
N ASP A 947 55.76 -4.11 16.85
CA ASP A 947 56.86 -3.36 16.28
C ASP A 947 56.47 -1.92 15.92
N ASN A 948 55.17 -1.65 15.76
CA ASN A 948 54.61 -0.33 15.49
C ASN A 948 53.89 0.33 16.69
N LYS A 949 53.86 -0.34 17.86
CA LYS A 949 53.19 0.17 19.06
C LYS A 949 53.68 1.57 19.46
N GLY A 950 52.75 2.52 19.53
CA GLY A 950 52.99 3.93 19.77
C GLY A 950 53.15 4.80 18.51
N SER A 951 52.95 4.22 17.32
CA SER A 951 52.80 4.98 16.07
C SER A 951 51.49 5.76 16.09
N ALA A 952 51.50 7.02 15.65
CA ALA A 952 50.27 7.82 15.47
C ALA A 952 49.56 7.55 14.13
N ASP A 953 50.17 6.74 13.27
CA ASP A 953 49.68 6.37 11.93
C ASP A 953 49.45 4.86 11.92
N GLU A 954 48.20 4.44 11.69
CA GLU A 954 47.77 3.03 11.65
C GLU A 954 47.89 2.40 10.26
N THR A 955 48.26 3.17 9.22
CA THR A 955 48.58 2.57 7.93
C THR A 955 49.78 1.62 8.02
N VAL A 956 50.60 1.74 9.07
CA VAL A 956 51.72 0.84 9.39
C VAL A 956 51.29 -0.57 9.83
N ILE A 957 50.03 -0.74 10.24
CA ILE A 957 49.37 -2.03 10.51
C ILE A 957 48.34 -2.35 9.41
N ALA A 958 48.66 -1.94 8.18
CA ALA A 958 47.85 -2.10 6.98
C ALA A 958 46.48 -1.40 7.00
N GLY A 959 46.20 -0.55 8.00
CA GLY A 959 44.87 0.07 8.18
C GLY A 959 43.82 -0.90 8.75
N HIS A 960 44.26 -2.06 9.25
CA HIS A 960 43.39 -3.13 9.77
C HIS A 960 43.30 -3.13 11.31
N GLY A 961 43.77 -2.03 11.93
CA GLY A 961 43.63 -1.65 13.34
C GLY A 961 42.25 -1.13 13.70
N ASP A 962 42.04 -0.65 14.92
CA ASP A 962 40.73 -0.13 15.35
C ASP A 962 40.46 1.32 14.90
N ASN A 963 41.41 1.95 14.20
CA ASN A 963 41.38 3.35 13.74
C ASN A 963 41.24 4.37 14.88
N GLN A 964 41.62 4.00 16.10
CA GLN A 964 41.55 4.85 17.28
C GLN A 964 42.93 5.04 17.92
N ASN A 965 43.30 6.30 18.14
CA ASN A 965 44.49 6.70 18.92
C ASN A 965 45.85 6.22 18.38
N GLY A 966 45.93 5.76 17.12
CA GLY A 966 47.16 5.23 16.57
C GLY A 966 47.39 3.78 17.03
N VAL A 967 48.55 3.20 16.72
CA VAL A 967 48.83 1.80 17.06
C VAL A 967 48.98 1.61 18.57
N ASP A 968 47.93 1.15 19.26
CA ASP A 968 47.83 1.16 20.72
C ASP A 968 47.34 -0.18 21.32
N ILE A 969 46.72 -0.19 22.51
CA ILE A 969 46.27 -1.44 23.14
C ILE A 969 44.90 -1.93 22.60
N GLY A 970 44.12 -1.05 21.98
CA GLY A 970 42.86 -1.36 21.32
C GLY A 970 43.08 -2.29 20.13
N ASP A 971 44.06 -2.00 19.26
CA ASP A 971 44.47 -2.90 18.17
C ASP A 971 44.87 -4.30 18.64
N TYR A 972 45.57 -4.40 19.76
CA TYR A 972 45.95 -5.70 20.32
C TYR A 972 44.73 -6.51 20.76
N THR A 973 43.71 -5.82 21.29
CA THR A 973 42.46 -6.45 21.69
C THR A 973 41.72 -6.96 20.45
N LEU A 974 41.67 -6.14 19.41
CA LEU A 974 41.09 -6.49 18.11
C LEU A 974 41.78 -7.70 17.45
N TRP A 975 43.12 -7.72 17.40
CA TRP A 975 43.89 -8.87 16.90
C TRP A 975 43.59 -10.14 17.71
N LYS A 976 43.53 -10.03 19.03
CA LYS A 976 43.27 -11.17 19.91
C LYS A 976 41.88 -11.76 19.71
N GLU A 977 40.88 -10.91 19.46
CA GLU A 977 39.50 -11.33 19.18
C GLU A 977 39.36 -12.00 17.82
N ASN A 978 40.17 -11.60 16.84
CA ASN A 978 40.14 -12.13 15.48
C ASN A 978 41.19 -13.23 15.22
N PHE A 979 42.02 -13.59 16.21
CA PHE A 979 43.11 -14.56 16.05
C PHE A 979 42.60 -15.92 15.56
N GLY A 980 43.09 -16.34 14.39
CA GLY A 980 42.68 -17.57 13.71
C GLY A 980 41.71 -17.35 12.55
N ASN A 981 41.20 -16.13 12.34
CA ASN A 981 40.37 -15.80 11.18
C ASN A 981 41.18 -15.84 9.87
N GLN A 982 40.50 -16.19 8.78
CA GLN A 982 41.06 -16.15 7.42
C GLN A 982 40.10 -15.39 6.51
N TYR A 983 40.62 -14.40 5.81
CA TYR A 983 39.89 -13.55 4.89
C TYR A 983 40.27 -13.88 3.45
N ALA A 984 39.33 -13.68 2.52
CA ALA A 984 39.59 -13.90 1.11
C ALA A 984 40.64 -12.88 0.61
N ALA A 985 41.71 -13.36 -0.05
CA ALA A 985 42.78 -12.49 -0.54
C ALA A 985 42.24 -11.41 -1.48
N SER A 986 42.55 -10.14 -1.21
CA SER A 986 42.16 -9.02 -2.08
C SER A 986 42.89 -9.14 -3.43
N VAL A 987 42.12 -9.15 -4.52
CA VAL A 987 42.67 -9.13 -5.88
C VAL A 987 43.08 -7.70 -6.21
N ALA A 988 44.39 -7.47 -6.36
CA ALA A 988 44.91 -6.24 -6.95
C ALA A 988 44.72 -6.26 -8.48
N THR A 989 43.89 -5.37 -9.03
CA THR A 989 43.85 -5.04 -10.47
C THR A 989 43.48 -3.56 -10.62
N SER A 990 44.33 -2.66 -11.13
CA SER A 990 44.70 -2.44 -12.54
C SER A 990 43.52 -2.29 -13.50
N SER A 991 43.57 -1.23 -14.30
CA SER A 991 42.60 -0.75 -15.28
C SER A 991 42.00 -1.76 -16.27
N LEU A 992 40.73 -1.49 -16.63
CA LEU A 992 39.91 -1.87 -17.80
C LEU A 992 39.21 -3.26 -17.87
N ALA A 993 37.87 -3.13 -18.04
CA ALA A 993 36.99 -3.79 -19.02
C ALA A 993 36.24 -5.12 -18.69
N ILE A 994 34.91 -4.95 -18.54
CA ILE A 994 33.73 -5.76 -19.00
C ILE A 994 33.67 -7.29 -18.83
N GLY A 995 32.51 -7.75 -18.31
CA GLY A 995 31.97 -9.11 -18.46
C GLY A 995 30.76 -9.39 -17.54
N GLU A 996 29.58 -9.51 -18.15
CA GLU A 996 28.23 -9.72 -17.58
C GLU A 996 28.02 -11.04 -16.80
N SER A 997 26.99 -11.10 -15.95
CA SER A 997 25.78 -11.90 -16.25
C SER A 997 24.65 -11.65 -15.25
N ARG A 998 23.57 -11.06 -15.78
CA ARG A 998 22.18 -11.09 -15.28
C ARG A 998 21.50 -12.33 -15.88
N PRO A 999 20.44 -12.89 -15.27
CA PRO A 999 19.39 -13.55 -16.03
C PRO A 999 18.13 -12.68 -16.00
N ASP A 1000 17.92 -11.91 -17.06
CA ASP A 1000 16.59 -11.43 -17.44
C ASP A 1000 16.07 -12.27 -18.61
N GLY A 1001 14.82 -12.71 -18.51
CA GLY A 1001 13.86 -12.72 -19.62
C GLY A 1001 12.57 -12.12 -19.06
N CYS A 1002 11.76 -11.31 -19.74
CA CYS A 1002 11.69 -10.93 -21.14
C CYS A 1002 10.71 -9.73 -21.22
N SER A 1003 11.08 -8.61 -21.84
CA SER A 1003 10.14 -7.79 -22.63
C SER A 1003 10.89 -6.89 -23.63
N LEU A 1004 10.47 -6.98 -24.89
CA LEU A 1004 10.93 -6.19 -26.03
C LEU A 1004 9.97 -5.01 -26.24
N ARG A 1005 10.48 -3.77 -26.22
CA ARG A 1005 10.38 -2.80 -27.35
C ARG A 1005 10.96 -1.42 -27.01
N GLU A 1006 12.03 -1.11 -27.75
CA GLU A 1006 12.38 0.17 -28.39
C GLU A 1006 12.10 1.48 -27.65
N SER A 1007 13.13 2.03 -26.99
CA SER A 1007 13.28 3.47 -26.77
C SER A 1007 14.35 4.04 -27.72
N LEU A 1008 13.92 4.94 -28.61
CA LEU A 1008 14.81 5.78 -29.41
C LEU A 1008 15.48 6.80 -28.49
N SER A 1009 16.72 6.53 -28.08
CA SER A 1009 17.63 7.52 -27.51
C SER A 1009 18.81 7.73 -28.48
N ALA A 1010 18.95 8.96 -28.99
CA ALA A 1010 20.06 9.35 -29.86
C ALA A 1010 21.31 9.65 -29.01
N PRO A 1011 22.51 9.16 -29.37
CA PRO A 1011 23.70 9.29 -28.53
C PRO A 1011 24.52 10.54 -28.86
N ALA A 1012 25.11 11.14 -27.82
CA ALA A 1012 26.23 12.06 -27.94
C ALA A 1012 27.55 11.27 -27.93
N THR A 1013 28.36 11.40 -28.98
CA THR A 1013 29.82 11.11 -28.94
C THR A 1013 30.57 12.08 -29.87
N GLU A 1014 31.46 12.87 -29.31
CA GLU A 1014 32.73 13.29 -29.96
C GLU A 1014 33.74 12.11 -29.90
N PRO A 1015 34.88 12.02 -30.65
CA PRO A 1015 35.82 13.12 -31.02
C PRO A 1015 36.69 12.97 -32.32
N SER A 1016 37.54 13.98 -32.59
CA SER A 1016 38.94 13.93 -33.14
C SER A 1016 39.34 14.84 -34.34
N HIS A 1017 40.40 15.64 -34.10
CA HIS A 1017 41.30 16.55 -34.86
C HIS A 1017 41.73 16.23 -36.33
N PRO A 1018 42.60 17.02 -37.03
CA PRO A 1018 42.92 18.48 -37.11
C PRO A 1018 43.12 19.04 -38.57
N GLY A 1019 43.33 20.36 -38.77
CA GLY A 1019 43.99 20.89 -40.00
C GLY A 1019 43.51 22.27 -40.55
N ILE A 1020 44.16 23.38 -40.19
CA ILE A 1020 44.95 24.32 -41.04
C ILE A 1020 44.32 24.76 -42.39
N GLU A 1021 43.91 26.03 -42.52
CA GLU A 1021 44.51 27.06 -43.42
C GLU A 1021 43.67 28.35 -43.54
N THR A 1022 44.33 29.46 -43.19
CA THR A 1022 44.34 30.81 -43.81
C THR A 1022 43.19 31.30 -44.70
N GLY A 1023 42.77 32.57 -44.50
CA GLY A 1023 42.53 33.47 -45.64
C GLY A 1023 41.40 34.50 -45.57
N ARG A 1024 41.70 35.67 -45.00
CA ARG A 1024 41.41 37.03 -45.51
C ARG A 1024 39.98 37.50 -45.89
N THR A 1025 39.56 38.52 -45.12
CA THR A 1025 39.04 39.86 -45.52
C THR A 1025 37.75 40.00 -46.33
N SER A 1026 36.80 40.80 -45.80
CA SER A 1026 36.60 42.20 -46.25
C SER A 1026 35.50 42.95 -45.45
N SER A 1027 35.86 44.14 -44.94
CA SER A 1027 35.09 45.43 -44.92
C SER A 1027 33.66 45.47 -44.34
N ASN A 1028 33.29 46.34 -43.39
CA ASN A 1028 33.42 47.80 -43.41
C ASN A 1028 33.19 48.46 -42.02
N ALA A 1029 33.87 49.61 -41.83
CA ALA A 1029 33.77 50.74 -40.87
C ALA A 1029 32.53 50.84 -39.94
N ALA A 1030 32.65 51.08 -38.62
CA ALA A 1030 33.06 52.32 -37.91
C ALA A 1030 32.09 53.50 -38.23
N THR A 1031 31.45 54.23 -37.29
CA THR A 1031 31.87 54.81 -36.01
C THR A 1031 30.66 55.32 -35.21
N ALA A 1032 30.82 55.45 -33.90
CA ALA A 1032 29.88 56.01 -32.91
C ALA A 1032 29.90 57.56 -32.82
N THR A 1033 29.06 58.09 -31.90
CA THR A 1033 28.90 59.48 -31.36
C THR A 1033 27.81 60.33 -32.02
N ALA A 1034 27.07 61.24 -31.38
CA ALA A 1034 26.67 61.56 -30.00
C ALA A 1034 25.69 62.78 -30.10
N THR A 1035 24.93 63.05 -29.03
CA THR A 1035 24.46 64.36 -28.53
C THR A 1035 23.35 65.19 -29.23
N ASP A 1036 22.38 65.56 -28.37
CA ASP A 1036 21.79 66.89 -28.08
C ASP A 1036 20.69 67.58 -28.91
N GLU A 1037 19.59 67.82 -28.18
CA GLU A 1037 18.92 69.11 -27.90
C GLU A 1037 18.38 70.02 -29.03
N GLY A 1038 17.05 70.17 -29.01
CA GLY A 1038 16.43 71.49 -28.80
C GLY A 1038 15.84 72.20 -30.01
N LEU A 1039 14.57 72.65 -29.89
CA LEU A 1039 14.10 74.03 -30.12
C LEU A 1039 12.56 74.16 -30.00
N GLY A 1040 12.09 75.04 -29.09
CA GLY A 1040 10.95 75.95 -29.37
C GLY A 1040 9.61 75.75 -28.63
N ASN A 1041 9.41 76.49 -27.53
CA ASN A 1041 8.12 76.84 -26.85
C ASN A 1041 7.56 78.17 -27.45
N PRO A 1042 6.38 78.78 -27.12
CA PRO A 1042 5.07 78.39 -26.53
C PRO A 1042 3.79 78.97 -27.25
N VAL A 1043 2.59 78.85 -26.60
CA VAL A 1043 1.30 79.63 -26.69
C VAL A 1043 0.05 78.89 -27.26
N GLY A 1044 -1.01 78.71 -26.43
CA GLY A 1044 -2.28 77.94 -26.63
C GLY A 1044 -3.48 78.72 -27.25
N PRO A 1045 -4.79 78.41 -26.98
CA PRO A 1045 -5.41 77.40 -26.08
C PRO A 1045 -6.59 76.54 -26.67
N ASN A 1046 -7.23 75.73 -25.79
CA ASN A 1046 -8.57 75.08 -25.81
C ASN A 1046 -8.76 73.66 -26.41
N LYS A 1047 -8.91 72.63 -25.54
CA LYS A 1047 -10.20 72.13 -25.00
C LYS A 1047 -9.99 71.03 -23.93
N SER A 1048 -11.02 70.89 -23.09
CA SER A 1048 -11.02 70.55 -21.66
C SER A 1048 -11.22 69.07 -21.28
N ALA A 1049 -10.77 68.78 -20.05
CA ALA A 1049 -10.73 67.53 -19.30
C ALA A 1049 -12.08 66.97 -18.79
N SER A 1050 -12.06 65.75 -18.25
CA SER A 1050 -13.11 65.16 -17.39
C SER A 1050 -12.48 64.30 -16.26
N PRO A 1051 -13.02 64.27 -15.03
CA PRO A 1051 -12.32 63.74 -13.85
C PRO A 1051 -12.94 62.47 -13.21
N THR A 1052 -12.16 61.96 -12.26
CA THR A 1052 -12.32 60.92 -11.22
C THR A 1052 -13.39 61.19 -10.13
N PHE A 1053 -13.97 60.14 -9.50
CA PHE A 1053 -13.83 59.74 -8.07
C PHE A 1053 -14.85 58.65 -7.60
N SER A 1054 -14.54 58.02 -6.46
CA SER A 1054 -15.10 56.83 -5.79
C SER A 1054 -16.43 56.97 -4.99
N LEU A 1055 -17.06 55.84 -4.63
CA LEU A 1055 -17.27 55.28 -3.25
C LEU A 1055 -18.67 54.62 -2.98
N SER A 1056 -18.63 53.43 -2.34
CA SER A 1056 -19.48 52.89 -1.23
C SER A 1056 -20.94 52.36 -1.37
N HIS A 1057 -21.13 51.19 -0.70
CA HIS A 1057 -22.27 50.66 0.11
C HIS A 1057 -23.57 50.19 -0.58
N ALA A 1058 -23.91 48.89 -0.50
CA ALA A 1058 -24.82 48.20 0.47
C ALA A 1058 -26.32 48.41 0.13
N THR A 1059 -27.25 47.43 0.04
CA THR A 1059 -27.70 46.43 1.05
C THR A 1059 -28.84 45.55 0.44
N HIS A 1060 -28.85 44.26 0.85
CA HIS A 1060 -29.98 43.40 1.31
C HIS A 1060 -31.30 43.15 0.53
N GLY A 1061 -31.71 41.86 0.60
CA GLY A 1061 -33.05 41.29 0.42
C GLY A 1061 -32.95 39.96 -0.32
N GLY A 1062 -32.82 38.79 0.31
CA GLY A 1062 -33.87 38.08 1.09
C GLY A 1062 -34.90 37.48 0.11
N GLU A 1063 -35.32 36.22 0.13
CA GLU A 1063 -35.25 35.09 1.07
C GLU A 1063 -36.04 33.92 0.41
N GLN A 1064 -35.84 32.67 0.88
CA GLN A 1064 -36.68 31.46 0.70
C GLN A 1064 -36.54 30.65 -0.62
N SER A 1065 -36.15 29.36 -0.71
CA SER A 1065 -36.27 28.11 0.08
C SER A 1065 -37.43 27.18 -0.34
N TRP A 1066 -37.13 25.87 -0.41
CA TRP A 1066 -37.99 24.67 -0.55
C TRP A 1066 -38.53 24.37 -1.96
N THR A 1067 -38.73 23.15 -2.46
CA THR A 1067 -38.37 21.74 -2.17
C THR A 1067 -38.92 20.94 -3.36
N THR A 1068 -38.43 19.71 -3.55
CA THR A 1068 -39.07 18.50 -4.15
C THR A 1068 -40.35 18.67 -4.97
N ASP A 1069 -40.35 18.16 -6.21
CA ASP A 1069 -41.24 17.05 -6.63
C ASP A 1069 -40.97 16.64 -8.09
N ASN A 1070 -40.81 15.34 -8.30
CA ASN A 1070 -40.89 14.61 -9.56
C ASN A 1070 -42.36 14.17 -9.77
N PRO A 1071 -42.77 13.42 -10.82
CA PRO A 1071 -42.51 13.45 -12.26
C PRO A 1071 -43.85 13.59 -13.05
N THR A 1072 -43.84 13.70 -14.39
CA THR A 1072 -44.81 13.02 -15.29
C THR A 1072 -44.42 13.17 -16.77
N ASP A 1073 -44.58 12.06 -17.48
CA ASP A 1073 -44.55 11.79 -18.92
C ASP A 1073 -45.03 12.89 -19.88
N ASP A 1074 -44.39 13.00 -21.06
CA ASP A 1074 -44.98 12.52 -22.32
C ASP A 1074 -44.13 12.93 -23.55
N GLY A 1075 -43.93 11.97 -24.46
CA GLY A 1075 -44.27 12.18 -25.88
C GLY A 1075 -43.20 12.68 -26.87
N HIS A 1076 -42.59 11.72 -27.55
CA HIS A 1076 -41.98 11.75 -28.89
C HIS A 1076 -42.30 12.93 -29.84
N ALA A 1077 -41.27 13.48 -30.50
CA ALA A 1077 -41.21 13.60 -31.97
C ALA A 1077 -39.86 14.16 -32.47
N GLN A 1078 -39.30 13.47 -33.47
CA GLN A 1078 -38.13 13.83 -34.26
C GLN A 1078 -38.33 15.12 -35.08
N ALA A 1079 -37.28 15.96 -35.21
CA ALA A 1079 -36.60 16.24 -36.49
C ALA A 1079 -35.78 17.56 -36.53
N SER A 1080 -34.50 17.39 -36.89
CA SER A 1080 -33.66 18.28 -37.74
C SER A 1080 -32.76 19.38 -37.13
N LEU A 1081 -31.47 19.04 -37.04
CA LEU A 1081 -30.35 19.62 -37.82
C LEU A 1081 -29.91 21.08 -37.51
N LEU A 1082 -28.73 21.27 -36.87
CA LEU A 1082 -27.48 21.82 -37.48
C LEU A 1082 -26.36 22.13 -36.43
N LEU A 1083 -25.14 21.62 -36.70
CA LEU A 1083 -23.79 22.14 -36.36
C LEU A 1083 -23.33 22.31 -34.89
N LEU A 1084 -22.39 21.46 -34.44
CA LEU A 1084 -20.96 21.84 -34.39
C LEU A 1084 -20.06 20.60 -34.20
N LEU A 1085 -19.28 20.28 -35.23
CA LEU A 1085 -18.14 19.36 -35.25
C LEU A 1085 -16.91 20.22 -35.51
N ASP A 1086 -15.96 20.27 -34.58
CA ASP A 1086 -14.50 20.33 -34.75
C ASP A 1086 -13.92 20.34 -33.32
N ARG A 1087 -13.14 19.36 -32.85
CA ARG A 1087 -11.83 18.95 -33.35
C ARG A 1087 -11.36 17.74 -32.51
N GLN A 1088 -10.57 16.85 -33.11
CA GLN A 1088 -9.84 15.69 -32.52
C GLN A 1088 -10.46 14.28 -32.66
N HIS A 1089 -10.82 13.89 -33.88
CA HIS A 1089 -10.79 12.49 -34.31
C HIS A 1089 -10.22 12.37 -35.73
N ARG A 1090 -8.93 12.66 -35.88
CA ARG A 1090 -8.13 12.25 -37.05
C ARG A 1090 -6.72 11.92 -36.58
N GLU A 1091 -6.53 10.64 -36.29
CA GLU A 1091 -5.31 9.84 -36.47
C GLU A 1091 -5.50 8.56 -35.66
N ARG A 1092 -6.11 7.55 -36.26
CA ARG A 1092 -6.09 6.10 -35.92
C ARG A 1092 -7.32 5.38 -36.52
N SER A 1093 -7.42 5.35 -37.86
CA SER A 1093 -8.29 4.38 -38.58
C SER A 1093 -8.03 4.36 -40.09
N SER A 1094 -6.78 4.20 -40.52
CA SER A 1094 -6.46 3.91 -41.92
C SER A 1094 -5.48 2.75 -42.01
N ASN A 1095 -6.01 1.53 -41.85
CA ASN A 1095 -5.48 0.31 -42.45
C ASN A 1095 -6.42 -0.84 -42.12
N LEU A 1096 -7.52 -0.96 -42.88
CA LEU A 1096 -8.33 -2.16 -43.08
C LEU A 1096 -9.43 -1.75 -44.06
N ASP A 1097 -9.12 -1.85 -45.36
CA ASP A 1097 -10.06 -2.07 -46.48
C ASP A 1097 -9.37 -1.73 -47.82
N ALA A 1098 -8.68 -2.69 -48.42
CA ALA A 1098 -8.46 -2.76 -49.87
C ALA A 1098 -7.80 -4.09 -50.27
N LEU A 1099 -8.60 -5.15 -50.40
CA LEU A 1099 -8.28 -6.28 -51.26
C LEU A 1099 -9.57 -6.69 -51.99
N ASP A 1100 -9.78 -6.17 -53.20
CA ASP A 1100 -10.21 -7.03 -54.30
C ASP A 1100 -9.92 -6.43 -55.70
N GLU A 1101 -9.58 -7.35 -56.59
CA GLU A 1101 -9.56 -7.30 -58.07
C GLU A 1101 -8.39 -6.72 -58.92
N VAL A 1102 -7.57 -7.68 -59.42
CA VAL A 1102 -7.40 -8.08 -60.85
C VAL A 1102 -6.37 -7.38 -61.78
N PHE A 1103 -5.35 -8.20 -62.17
CA PHE A 1103 -4.59 -8.34 -63.44
C PHE A 1103 -4.04 -7.08 -64.16
N THR A 1104 -2.79 -7.00 -64.66
CA THR A 1104 -2.10 -7.92 -65.59
C THR A 1104 -0.67 -7.40 -65.86
N ALA A 1105 0.26 -8.32 -66.20
CA ALA A 1105 1.46 -8.15 -67.03
C ALA A 1105 2.65 -7.33 -66.47
N SER A 1106 3.92 -7.70 -66.62
CA SER A 1106 4.60 -8.85 -67.25
C SER A 1106 6.13 -8.64 -67.11
N VAL A 1107 6.92 -9.73 -67.20
CA VAL A 1107 8.30 -9.76 -67.78
C VAL A 1107 9.40 -9.20 -66.84
N ASP A 1108 10.51 -9.85 -66.50
CA ASP A 1108 11.14 -11.10 -66.96
C ASP A 1108 12.19 -11.52 -65.90
N GLU A 1109 12.49 -12.83 -65.89
CA GLU A 1109 13.80 -13.51 -65.76
C GLU A 1109 14.90 -12.86 -64.88
N ASP A 1110 15.63 -13.57 -64.02
CA ASP A 1110 16.34 -14.79 -64.36
C ASP A 1110 16.99 -15.43 -63.11
N ARG A 1111 16.98 -16.78 -63.09
CA ARG A 1111 17.99 -17.74 -62.55
C ARG A 1111 18.37 -17.73 -61.05
N ALA A 1112 18.05 -18.80 -60.32
CA ALA A 1112 18.76 -20.11 -60.21
C ALA A 1112 19.84 -20.07 -59.09
N ASP A 1113 20.09 -21.10 -58.27
CA ASP A 1113 19.70 -22.50 -58.23
C ASP A 1113 20.08 -23.07 -56.84
N GLU A 1114 19.50 -24.23 -56.50
CA GLU A 1114 20.02 -25.29 -55.61
C GLU A 1114 20.32 -24.98 -54.12
N SER A 1115 20.03 -25.82 -53.10
CA SER A 1115 19.53 -27.19 -52.99
C SER A 1115 19.25 -27.48 -51.49
N SER A 1116 18.07 -28.02 -51.15
CA SER A 1116 17.83 -29.39 -50.60
C SER A 1116 17.98 -29.63 -49.08
N GLY A 1117 16.90 -30.16 -48.47
CA GLY A 1117 16.86 -30.96 -47.22
C GLY A 1117 15.82 -30.44 -46.21
N LEU A 1118 14.59 -30.97 -46.13
CA LEU A 1118 14.13 -32.07 -45.23
C LEU A 1118 14.49 -31.78 -43.75
N GLU A 1119 13.60 -31.71 -42.75
CA GLU A 1119 12.26 -32.26 -42.49
C GLU A 1119 11.50 -31.40 -41.46
N VAL A 1120 10.17 -31.46 -41.59
CA VAL A 1120 9.09 -31.39 -40.59
C VAL A 1120 9.50 -31.45 -39.11
N MET A 1121 8.96 -30.53 -38.28
CA MET A 1121 8.30 -30.82 -36.98
C MET A 1121 7.70 -29.55 -36.35
N ALA A 1122 6.39 -29.64 -36.11
CA ALA A 1122 5.53 -29.01 -35.10
C ALA A 1122 5.90 -27.62 -34.53
N TRP A 1123 5.00 -26.67 -34.75
CA TRP A 1123 4.80 -25.49 -33.91
C TRP A 1123 3.58 -25.75 -33.01
N SER A 1124 3.82 -25.76 -31.71
CA SER A 1124 2.81 -25.61 -30.66
C SER A 1124 3.28 -24.48 -29.74
N GLU A 1125 2.33 -23.71 -29.24
CA GLU A 1125 2.44 -22.58 -28.29
C GLU A 1125 2.67 -21.20 -28.94
N PHE A 1126 1.55 -20.53 -29.21
CA PHE A 1126 1.24 -19.20 -28.69
C PHE A 1126 -0.26 -19.07 -28.48
#